data_AF-A0AA35TAS6-F1
#
_entry.id   AF-A0AA35TAS6-F1
#
_cell.length_a   1.000
_cell.length_b   1.000
_cell.length_c   1.000
_cell.angle_alpha   90.00
_cell.angle_beta   90.00
_cell.angle_gamma   90.00
#
_symmetry.space_group_name_H-M   'P 1'
#
loop_
_entity.id
_entity.type
_entity.pdbx_description
1 polymer ?
#
loop_
_entity_poly.entity_id
_entity_poly.type
_entity_poly.pdbx_seq_one_letter_code
_entity_poly.pdbx_strand_id
1 'polypeptide(L)'
;MATLSLPSVHDEEVKLEMRSTAPVPDTRHNYSVNFVWKSTSFDRMQNAMKMFAVNENAVSLYLYHKLLGHDIEDQVNESVSIPKQNQQILVCAPSNTAVDQLTEKIHKTGIKVVRLSAKSREAIESSVSFLALHNQVAHSGTGYTELHKLQQLKAEAGELSAADEKRNRTLKRQCERELLLNADVICCTCVGAGDPRLAKFIFKAVLIDESTQATEPECMVPIVLGAKQVILVGDHCQLGPVIMCKKAANAGLSQSLFERLVKLGVKPIRLIVQYRMHPSLSVFPSNTFYDGTLQNAVSAHERTMPGMEFPWVKPDSPMFFWCSQGQEEISSSGTSYLNRSEAVNVEKVVTRLMKSGIKPHQMGIITPYEGQRAYVVQYMQFNGTMSQRLYMEIEVASVDAFQGREKDFIILSCVRANEHQGIGFLNDARRLNVALTRAKYGVVIIGNAKVLTKHPLWNSLIRDYQERDLLMEGANLTALRKNEMHLPKPSKLAPRRNMGLVVSGGPAHFRPRDPPPHTVYDHSMRDRHFPMMQDDYYRSHDHLGYIGGSRHAAAAAHSMFVPPAMFNMPLPPQQHYDNQPPPPAQSKSAAGGGGGGGGISHALINSQASQDPSGSQPLTQPLTQPTLSMTQPTQPLSQSELSQEMMDDFKSQDGALSQDLPYSIDKRPMLDYGHPLYY
;
A
#
# COMPACT_ATOMS: atom_id res chain seq x y z
N MET A 1 -11.47 -21.95 -0.52
CA MET A 1 -11.56 -21.00 0.61
C MET A 1 -12.45 -19.83 0.20
N ALA A 2 -11.96 -18.59 0.15
CA ALA A 2 -12.54 -17.46 -0.56
C ALA A 2 -11.39 -16.60 -1.07
N THR A 3 -10.69 -17.13 -2.06
CA THR A 3 -9.65 -16.47 -2.83
C THR A 3 -10.23 -15.25 -3.52
N LEU A 4 -9.58 -14.10 -3.33
CA LEU A 4 -9.93 -12.83 -3.94
C LEU A 4 -8.84 -12.49 -4.94
N SER A 5 -9.17 -12.50 -6.24
CA SER A 5 -8.35 -11.79 -7.22
C SER A 5 -8.74 -10.33 -7.20
N LEU A 6 -7.75 -9.45 -7.02
CA LEU A 6 -7.92 -8.03 -7.21
C LEU A 6 -7.77 -7.68 -8.71
N PRO A 7 -8.38 -6.57 -9.17
CA PRO A 7 -8.13 -6.06 -10.51
C PRO A 7 -6.63 -5.85 -10.74
N SER A 8 -6.15 -6.28 -11.90
CA SER A 8 -4.73 -6.33 -12.26
C SER A 8 -4.47 -5.50 -13.52
N VAL A 9 -3.29 -5.63 -14.12
CA VAL A 9 -3.04 -5.10 -15.47
C VAL A 9 -3.78 -5.94 -16.53
N HIS A 10 -4.09 -7.20 -16.24
CA HIS A 10 -4.67 -8.16 -17.20
C HIS A 10 -6.19 -8.25 -17.16
N ASP A 11 -6.82 -7.74 -16.09
CA ASP A 11 -8.17 -8.13 -15.69
C ASP A 11 -8.79 -7.04 -14.80
N GLU A 12 -9.92 -6.46 -15.20
CA GLU A 12 -10.66 -5.50 -14.39
C GLU A 12 -11.65 -6.18 -13.41
N GLU A 13 -11.88 -7.50 -13.55
CA GLU A 13 -12.86 -8.22 -12.74
C GLU A 13 -12.36 -8.50 -11.31
N VAL A 14 -13.18 -8.20 -10.31
CA VAL A 14 -12.98 -8.64 -8.93
C VAL A 14 -13.47 -10.08 -8.80
N LYS A 15 -12.56 -11.05 -8.89
CA LYS A 15 -12.94 -12.48 -8.84
C LYS A 15 -12.96 -13.00 -7.41
N LEU A 16 -14.07 -13.64 -7.05
CA LEU A 16 -14.36 -14.17 -5.71
C LEU A 16 -14.64 -15.67 -5.80
N GLU A 17 -13.77 -16.48 -5.21
CA GLU A 17 -14.08 -17.88 -4.91
C GLU A 17 -15.17 -17.95 -3.82
N MET A 18 -16.26 -18.66 -4.09
CA MET A 18 -17.33 -18.87 -3.11
C MET A 18 -16.91 -19.91 -2.05
N ARG A 19 -17.24 -19.64 -0.78
CA ARG A 19 -16.96 -20.56 0.34
C ARG A 19 -17.82 -21.82 0.36
N SER A 20 -18.91 -21.81 -0.39
CA SER A 20 -19.91 -22.87 -0.43
C SER A 20 -20.01 -23.40 -1.84
N THR A 21 -20.18 -24.71 -1.95
CA THR A 21 -20.50 -25.47 -3.16
C THR A 21 -21.98 -25.33 -3.57
N ALA A 22 -22.79 -24.61 -2.80
CA ALA A 22 -24.19 -24.35 -3.13
C ALA A 22 -24.33 -23.63 -4.50
N PRO A 23 -25.41 -23.88 -5.27
CA PRO A 23 -25.60 -23.28 -6.58
C PRO A 23 -25.54 -21.74 -6.55
N VAL A 24 -24.67 -21.16 -7.38
CA VAL A 24 -24.67 -19.72 -7.65
C VAL A 24 -25.94 -19.38 -8.45
N PRO A 25 -26.70 -18.33 -8.10
CA PRO A 25 -27.87 -17.93 -8.88
C PRO A 25 -27.51 -17.59 -10.33
N ASP A 26 -28.30 -18.08 -11.30
CA ASP A 26 -28.09 -17.85 -12.74
C ASP A 26 -28.36 -16.38 -13.16
N THR A 27 -28.86 -15.56 -12.25
CA THR A 27 -28.94 -14.10 -12.43
C THR A 27 -27.53 -13.50 -12.60
N ARG A 28 -27.32 -12.72 -13.67
CA ARG A 28 -26.05 -12.01 -13.94
C ARG A 28 -25.99 -10.56 -13.43
N HIS A 29 -27.09 -10.05 -12.87
CA HIS A 29 -27.26 -8.66 -12.45
C HIS A 29 -27.84 -8.60 -11.04
N ASN A 30 -27.91 -7.39 -10.46
CA ASN A 30 -28.50 -7.10 -9.13
C ASN A 30 -27.79 -7.74 -7.92
N TYR A 31 -26.53 -8.17 -8.07
CA TYR A 31 -25.67 -8.49 -6.93
C TYR A 31 -25.31 -7.25 -6.11
N SER A 32 -25.09 -7.43 -4.80
CA SER A 32 -24.46 -6.42 -3.94
C SER A 32 -23.15 -6.96 -3.38
N VAL A 33 -22.09 -6.14 -3.46
CA VAL A 33 -20.74 -6.50 -2.99
C VAL A 33 -20.45 -5.74 -1.70
N ASN A 34 -20.25 -6.47 -0.61
CA ASN A 34 -20.00 -5.90 0.72
C ASN A 34 -18.60 -6.27 1.21
N PHE A 35 -17.75 -5.27 1.45
CA PHE A 35 -16.40 -5.46 1.97
C PHE A 35 -16.45 -5.80 3.47
N VAL A 36 -16.36 -7.08 3.79
CA VAL A 36 -16.42 -7.57 5.18
C VAL A 36 -15.14 -7.20 5.94
N TRP A 37 -15.20 -6.11 6.71
CA TRP A 37 -14.12 -5.71 7.62
C TRP A 37 -13.79 -6.83 8.64
N LYS A 38 -12.52 -6.92 9.02
CA LYS A 38 -12.01 -7.86 10.03
C LYS A 38 -11.10 -7.13 11.00
N SER A 39 -11.40 -7.29 12.29
CA SER A 39 -10.68 -6.70 13.42
C SER A 39 -9.28 -7.29 13.64
N THR A 40 -8.98 -8.46 13.05
CA THR A 40 -7.85 -9.34 13.43
C THR A 40 -6.47 -8.68 13.48
N SER A 41 -6.19 -7.66 12.68
CA SER A 41 -4.96 -6.87 12.79
C SER A 41 -4.94 -6.03 14.08
N PHE A 42 -6.01 -5.30 14.34
CA PHE A 42 -6.21 -4.50 15.54
C PHE A 42 -6.29 -5.36 16.81
N ASP A 43 -6.94 -6.52 16.74
CA ASP A 43 -7.01 -7.49 17.85
C ASP A 43 -5.60 -7.97 18.25
N ARG A 44 -4.75 -8.30 17.26
CA ARG A 44 -3.36 -8.70 17.49
C ARG A 44 -2.51 -7.56 18.05
N MET A 45 -2.67 -6.33 17.56
CA MET A 45 -1.99 -5.16 18.12
C MET A 45 -2.42 -4.87 19.57
N GLN A 46 -3.72 -4.91 19.88
CA GLN A 46 -4.23 -4.73 21.25
C GLN A 46 -3.75 -5.85 22.19
N ASN A 47 -3.78 -7.11 21.74
CA ASN A 47 -3.23 -8.23 22.49
C ASN A 47 -1.71 -8.10 22.72
N ALA A 48 -0.96 -7.55 21.76
CA ALA A 48 0.47 -7.30 21.93
C ALA A 48 0.74 -6.22 22.98
N MET A 49 0.04 -5.08 22.91
CA MET A 49 0.15 -4.03 23.94
C MET A 49 -0.26 -4.55 25.34
N LYS A 50 -1.30 -5.40 25.40
CA LYS A 50 -1.70 -6.08 26.65
C LYS A 50 -0.59 -7.01 27.15
N MET A 51 -0.02 -7.87 26.29
CA MET A 51 1.08 -8.77 26.68
C MET A 51 2.30 -8.00 27.21
N PHE A 52 2.69 -6.91 26.54
CA PHE A 52 3.77 -6.05 27.01
C PHE A 52 3.51 -5.45 28.40
N ALA A 53 2.25 -5.16 28.73
CA ALA A 53 1.86 -4.57 30.02
C ALA A 53 1.64 -5.59 31.15
N VAL A 54 1.34 -6.86 30.87
CA VAL A 54 0.93 -7.85 31.90
C VAL A 54 1.81 -9.10 32.00
N ASN A 55 2.74 -9.32 31.07
CA ASN A 55 3.60 -10.50 31.05
C ASN A 55 5.08 -10.08 31.09
N GLU A 56 5.70 -10.25 32.25
CA GLU A 56 7.14 -9.97 32.48
C GLU A 56 8.07 -10.76 31.54
N ASN A 57 7.60 -11.87 30.97
CA ASN A 57 8.36 -12.69 30.02
C ASN A 57 8.07 -12.34 28.55
N ALA A 58 7.26 -11.33 28.25
CA ALA A 58 6.98 -10.89 26.87
C ALA A 58 8.23 -10.33 26.17
N VAL A 59 9.12 -9.68 26.92
CA VAL A 59 10.43 -9.19 26.47
C VAL A 59 11.45 -9.33 27.60
N SER A 60 12.74 -9.27 27.30
CA SER A 60 13.77 -9.12 28.34
C SER A 60 13.62 -7.79 29.09
N LEU A 61 14.02 -7.75 30.37
CA LEU A 61 13.98 -6.56 31.23
C LEU A 61 14.72 -5.34 30.63
N TYR A 62 15.84 -5.59 29.95
CA TYR A 62 16.57 -4.56 29.19
C TYR A 62 15.70 -3.93 28.10
N LEU A 63 15.05 -4.76 27.26
CA LEU A 63 14.15 -4.28 26.21
C LEU A 63 12.89 -3.63 26.79
N TYR A 64 12.34 -4.13 27.89
CA TYR A 64 11.20 -3.50 28.59
C TYR A 64 11.52 -2.04 28.95
N HIS A 65 12.65 -1.79 29.63
CA HIS A 65 13.07 -0.46 30.02
C HIS A 65 13.47 0.43 28.84
N LYS A 66 14.21 -0.08 27.83
CA LYS A 66 14.50 0.67 26.60
C LYS A 66 13.23 1.06 25.83
N LEU A 67 12.26 0.15 25.72
CA LEU A 67 10.98 0.42 25.02
C LEU A 67 10.14 1.45 25.77
N LEU A 68 10.17 1.48 27.10
CA LEU A 68 9.57 2.54 27.92
C LEU A 68 10.34 3.87 27.87
N GLY A 69 11.55 3.90 27.30
CA GLY A 69 12.40 5.10 27.23
C GLY A 69 13.08 5.44 28.57
N HIS A 70 13.27 4.46 29.45
CA HIS A 70 14.08 4.64 30.65
C HIS A 70 15.55 4.75 30.26
N ASP A 71 16.29 5.63 30.95
CA ASP A 71 17.74 5.69 30.80
C ASP A 71 18.39 4.50 31.53
N ILE A 72 19.04 3.65 30.74
CA ILE A 72 19.77 2.46 31.16
C ILE A 72 20.95 2.28 30.21
N GLU A 73 22.10 1.85 30.74
CA GLU A 73 23.33 1.70 29.95
C GLU A 73 23.11 0.75 28.77
N ASP A 74 23.57 1.15 27.58
CA ASP A 74 23.57 0.27 26.41
C ASP A 74 24.53 -0.91 26.64
N GLN A 75 24.05 -2.14 26.49
CA GLN A 75 24.95 -3.30 26.45
C GLN A 75 25.66 -3.34 25.09
N VAL A 76 26.75 -2.56 24.99
CA VAL A 76 27.59 -2.42 23.78
C VAL A 76 28.37 -3.71 23.55
N ASN A 77 27.70 -4.70 22.96
CA ASN A 77 28.36 -5.75 22.21
C ASN A 77 28.85 -5.13 20.90
N GLU A 78 30.15 -4.82 20.80
CA GLU A 78 30.74 -4.13 19.64
C GLU A 78 30.55 -4.90 18.32
N SER A 79 30.35 -6.22 18.40
CA SER A 79 29.79 -7.02 17.32
C SER A 79 28.30 -7.29 17.54
N VAL A 80 27.47 -7.12 16.50
CA VAL A 80 26.18 -7.82 16.43
C VAL A 80 26.47 -9.32 16.39
N SER A 81 26.43 -9.98 17.54
CA SER A 81 26.67 -11.41 17.63
C SER A 81 25.59 -12.14 16.83
N ILE A 82 26.00 -12.80 15.74
CA ILE A 82 25.13 -13.71 14.98
C ILE A 82 24.54 -14.70 15.99
N PRO A 83 23.21 -14.95 15.97
CA PRO A 83 22.58 -15.86 16.91
C PRO A 83 23.30 -17.21 16.90
N LYS A 84 23.57 -17.74 18.10
CA LYS A 84 24.32 -18.98 18.28
C LYS A 84 23.64 -20.12 17.51
N GLN A 85 24.44 -21.08 17.02
CA GLN A 85 23.92 -22.31 16.41
C GLN A 85 22.75 -22.88 17.24
N ASN A 86 21.68 -23.26 16.56
CA ASN A 86 20.41 -23.75 17.11
C ASN A 86 19.51 -22.69 17.80
N GLN A 87 19.71 -21.38 17.60
CA GLN A 87 18.72 -20.36 17.98
C GLN A 87 17.85 -19.93 16.79
N GLN A 88 16.57 -20.32 16.83
CA GLN A 88 15.54 -19.90 15.87
C GLN A 88 15.32 -18.38 15.89
N ILE A 89 15.15 -17.78 14.70
CA ILE A 89 14.97 -16.34 14.48
C ILE A 89 13.56 -16.06 13.95
N LEU A 90 12.90 -15.02 14.47
CA LEU A 90 11.70 -14.44 13.85
C LEU A 90 12.09 -13.28 12.93
N VAL A 91 11.62 -13.32 11.68
CA VAL A 91 11.87 -12.30 10.68
C VAL A 91 10.55 -11.73 10.20
N CYS A 92 10.37 -10.41 10.36
CA CYS A 92 9.14 -9.70 10.06
C CYS A 92 9.35 -8.48 9.15
N ALA A 93 8.27 -8.09 8.48
CA ALA A 93 8.09 -6.77 7.87
C ALA A 93 6.57 -6.47 7.80
N PRO A 94 6.12 -5.21 7.70
CA PRO A 94 4.68 -4.92 7.63
C PRO A 94 4.03 -5.40 6.32
N SER A 95 4.71 -5.21 5.17
CA SER A 95 4.19 -5.64 3.87
C SER A 95 4.58 -7.08 3.51
N ASN A 96 3.68 -7.83 2.86
CA ASN A 96 3.99 -9.19 2.41
C ASN A 96 5.14 -9.21 1.39
N THR A 97 5.25 -8.18 0.54
CA THR A 97 6.31 -8.02 -0.46
C THR A 97 7.69 -7.97 0.18
N ALA A 98 7.86 -7.19 1.26
CA ALA A 98 9.13 -7.09 1.98
C ALA A 98 9.49 -8.42 2.66
N VAL A 99 8.50 -9.10 3.29
CA VAL A 99 8.71 -10.45 3.85
C VAL A 99 9.15 -11.43 2.78
N ASP A 100 8.53 -11.43 1.60
CA ASP A 100 8.85 -12.37 0.51
C ASP A 100 10.25 -12.11 -0.06
N GLN A 101 10.62 -10.85 -0.30
CA GLN A 101 11.97 -10.46 -0.71
C GLN A 101 13.05 -10.89 0.30
N LEU A 102 12.76 -10.73 1.60
CA LEU A 102 13.68 -11.09 2.67
C LEU A 102 13.76 -12.62 2.86
N THR A 103 12.63 -13.33 2.72
CA THR A 103 12.55 -14.80 2.67
C THR A 103 13.45 -15.35 1.55
N GLU A 104 13.37 -14.76 0.34
CA GLU A 104 14.16 -15.18 -0.82
C GLU A 104 15.67 -14.98 -0.60
N LYS A 105 16.06 -13.85 -0.01
CA LYS A 105 17.46 -13.55 0.33
C LYS A 105 18.01 -14.50 1.40
N ILE A 106 17.25 -14.79 2.46
CA ILE A 106 17.70 -15.70 3.53
C ILE A 106 17.79 -17.14 3.00
N HIS A 107 16.83 -17.59 2.19
CA HIS A 107 16.88 -18.92 1.59
C HIS A 107 18.13 -19.14 0.72
N LYS A 108 18.57 -18.12 -0.02
CA LYS A 108 19.80 -18.15 -0.84
C LYS A 108 21.10 -18.36 -0.06
N THR A 109 21.08 -18.26 1.27
CA THR A 109 22.23 -18.59 2.14
C THR A 109 22.28 -20.07 2.56
N GLY A 110 21.30 -20.89 2.16
CA GLY A 110 21.17 -22.29 2.56
C GLY A 110 20.46 -22.52 3.91
N ILE A 111 20.12 -21.45 4.63
CA ILE A 111 19.35 -21.50 5.89
C ILE A 111 17.94 -22.07 5.66
N LYS A 112 17.43 -22.87 6.62
CA LYS A 112 16.10 -23.48 6.54
C LYS A 112 15.01 -22.50 6.96
N VAL A 113 14.37 -21.89 5.96
CA VAL A 113 13.31 -20.88 6.13
C VAL A 113 11.90 -21.49 6.02
N VAL A 114 11.00 -21.04 6.88
CA VAL A 114 9.54 -21.28 6.76
C VAL A 114 8.81 -19.94 6.60
N ARG A 115 8.10 -19.76 5.48
CA ARG A 115 7.27 -18.58 5.23
C ARG A 115 5.85 -18.81 5.74
N LEU A 116 5.51 -18.18 6.87
CA LEU A 116 4.17 -18.24 7.44
C LEU A 116 3.27 -17.17 6.81
N SER A 117 2.33 -17.59 5.95
CA SER A 117 1.29 -16.74 5.39
C SER A 117 -0.01 -16.80 6.20
N ALA A 118 -0.79 -15.71 6.12
CA ALA A 118 -2.17 -15.70 6.62
C ALA A 118 -3.06 -16.60 5.75
N LYS A 119 -4.05 -17.27 6.36
CA LYS A 119 -4.89 -18.27 5.67
C LYS A 119 -5.60 -17.75 4.42
N SER A 120 -6.00 -16.48 4.41
CA SER A 120 -6.59 -15.78 3.25
C SER A 120 -5.60 -15.53 2.09
N ARG A 121 -4.33 -15.91 2.23
CA ARG A 121 -3.29 -15.83 1.20
C ARG A 121 -2.66 -17.19 0.87
N GLU A 122 -3.24 -18.32 1.32
CA GLU A 122 -2.74 -19.67 0.96
C GLU A 122 -2.96 -20.01 -0.53
N ALA A 123 -3.83 -19.28 -1.23
CA ALA A 123 -4.08 -19.41 -2.67
C ALA A 123 -3.48 -18.25 -3.52
N ILE A 124 -2.56 -17.46 -2.96
CA ILE A 124 -1.89 -16.37 -3.68
C ILE A 124 -0.44 -16.78 -3.92
N GLU A 125 -0.04 -16.90 -5.20
CA GLU A 125 1.33 -17.21 -5.57
C GLU A 125 2.30 -16.05 -5.29
N SER A 126 3.55 -16.38 -4.92
CA SER A 126 4.69 -15.46 -4.94
C SER A 126 6.00 -16.20 -5.19
N SER A 127 7.11 -15.48 -5.37
CA SER A 127 8.43 -16.07 -5.65
C SER A 127 8.92 -17.03 -4.55
N VAL A 128 8.31 -17.00 -3.36
CA VAL A 128 8.64 -17.86 -2.21
C VAL A 128 7.50 -18.82 -1.83
N SER A 129 6.51 -19.05 -2.70
CA SER A 129 5.41 -20.00 -2.45
C SER A 129 5.89 -21.39 -2.03
N PHE A 130 6.99 -21.89 -2.59
CA PHE A 130 7.56 -23.19 -2.23
C PHE A 130 8.09 -23.26 -0.79
N LEU A 131 8.45 -22.10 -0.20
CA LEU A 131 8.83 -21.97 1.21
C LEU A 131 7.64 -21.74 2.13
N ALA A 132 6.44 -21.55 1.60
CA ALA A 132 5.26 -21.25 2.41
C ALA A 132 4.80 -22.47 3.22
N LEU A 133 4.47 -22.29 4.50
CA LEU A 133 4.18 -23.39 5.42
C LEU A 133 3.10 -24.36 4.90
N HIS A 134 2.04 -23.85 4.26
CA HIS A 134 0.97 -24.67 3.71
C HIS A 134 1.46 -25.57 2.55
N ASN A 135 2.41 -25.10 1.74
CA ASN A 135 3.03 -25.88 0.66
C ASN A 135 4.10 -26.84 1.18
N GLN A 136 4.87 -26.46 2.21
CA GLN A 136 5.78 -27.39 2.89
C GLN A 136 5.01 -28.53 3.57
N VAL A 137 3.81 -28.27 4.12
CA VAL A 137 2.91 -29.33 4.62
C VAL A 137 2.44 -30.25 3.49
N ALA A 138 2.02 -29.69 2.35
CA ALA A 138 1.56 -30.47 1.19
C ALA A 138 2.68 -31.33 0.55
N HIS A 139 3.95 -30.93 0.70
CA HIS A 139 5.11 -31.68 0.23
C HIS A 139 5.90 -32.35 1.38
N SER A 140 5.28 -32.52 2.55
CA SER A 140 5.93 -33.14 3.71
C SER A 140 6.24 -34.63 3.48
N GLY A 141 7.26 -35.14 4.16
CA GLY A 141 7.82 -36.47 3.91
C GLY A 141 6.91 -37.66 4.26
N THR A 142 7.45 -38.86 4.09
CA THR A 142 6.75 -40.15 4.24
C THR A 142 6.06 -40.36 5.60
N GLY A 143 6.48 -39.66 6.66
CA GLY A 143 5.82 -39.64 7.96
C GLY A 143 4.38 -39.09 7.95
N TYR A 144 3.98 -38.32 6.93
CA TYR A 144 2.64 -37.70 6.83
C TYR A 144 1.74 -38.31 5.74
N THR A 145 1.99 -39.55 5.32
CA THR A 145 1.19 -40.26 4.30
C THR A 145 -0.33 -40.33 4.59
N GLU A 146 -0.75 -40.39 5.85
CA GLU A 146 -2.17 -40.31 6.23
C GLU A 146 -2.77 -38.93 5.94
N LEU A 147 -2.03 -37.86 6.25
CA LEU A 147 -2.44 -36.48 5.97
C LEU A 147 -2.58 -36.25 4.46
N HIS A 148 -1.65 -36.78 3.66
CA HIS A 148 -1.69 -36.68 2.20
C HIS A 148 -2.91 -37.38 1.61
N LYS A 149 -3.22 -38.61 2.05
CA LYS A 149 -4.46 -39.31 1.65
C LYS A 149 -5.71 -38.51 1.99
N LEU A 150 -5.78 -37.94 3.20
CA LEU A 150 -6.91 -37.11 3.62
C LEU A 150 -6.99 -35.77 2.87
N GLN A 151 -5.87 -35.22 2.38
CA GLN A 151 -5.88 -34.03 1.52
C GLN A 151 -6.27 -34.36 0.08
N GLN A 152 -5.82 -35.49 -0.46
CA GLN A 152 -6.22 -35.99 -1.78
C GLN A 152 -7.73 -36.29 -1.82
N LEU A 153 -8.25 -37.06 -0.87
CA LEU A 153 -9.68 -37.35 -0.76
C LEU A 153 -10.52 -36.07 -0.67
N LYS A 154 -10.02 -35.03 0.01
CA LYS A 154 -10.69 -33.72 0.08
C LYS A 154 -10.65 -32.95 -1.24
N ALA A 155 -9.61 -33.11 -2.05
CA ALA A 155 -9.52 -32.51 -3.38
C ALA A 155 -10.43 -33.23 -4.39
N GLU A 156 -10.57 -34.56 -4.27
CA GLU A 156 -11.39 -35.40 -5.16
C GLU A 156 -12.89 -35.34 -4.83
N ALA A 157 -13.26 -35.36 -3.55
CA ALA A 157 -14.65 -35.33 -3.09
C ALA A 157 -15.16 -33.93 -2.67
N GLY A 158 -14.29 -32.92 -2.65
CA GLY A 158 -14.58 -31.55 -2.19
C GLY A 158 -14.71 -31.41 -0.66
N GLU A 159 -15.36 -32.37 0.00
CA GLU A 159 -15.56 -32.42 1.44
C GLU A 159 -15.04 -33.73 2.06
N LEU A 160 -14.93 -33.76 3.40
CA LEU A 160 -14.53 -34.93 4.19
C LEU A 160 -15.60 -35.23 5.24
N SER A 161 -15.66 -36.48 5.71
CA SER A 161 -16.50 -36.82 6.87
C SER A 161 -16.10 -35.99 8.10
N ALA A 162 -17.02 -35.79 9.05
CA ALA A 162 -16.71 -35.03 10.26
C ALA A 162 -15.54 -35.62 11.08
N ALA A 163 -15.34 -36.95 11.03
CA ALA A 163 -14.22 -37.64 11.63
C ALA A 163 -12.91 -37.39 10.86
N ASP A 164 -12.93 -37.53 9.54
CA ASP A 164 -11.78 -37.31 8.65
C ASP A 164 -11.33 -35.85 8.66
N GLU A 165 -12.26 -34.89 8.67
CA GLU A 165 -11.96 -33.47 8.79
C GLU A 165 -11.38 -33.14 10.18
N LYS A 166 -11.77 -33.86 11.25
CA LYS A 166 -11.13 -33.73 12.59
C LYS A 166 -9.72 -34.34 12.59
N ARG A 167 -9.52 -35.48 11.93
CA ARG A 167 -8.22 -36.17 11.79
C ARG A 167 -7.24 -35.36 10.94
N ASN A 168 -7.66 -34.91 9.76
CA ASN A 168 -6.91 -34.03 8.86
C ASN A 168 -6.46 -32.74 9.58
N ARG A 169 -7.38 -32.04 10.26
CA ARG A 169 -7.04 -30.84 11.06
C ARG A 169 -6.05 -31.13 12.19
N THR A 170 -6.05 -32.33 12.76
CA THR A 170 -5.08 -32.75 13.81
C THR A 170 -3.70 -33.01 13.21
N LEU A 171 -3.63 -33.82 12.14
CA LEU A 171 -2.39 -34.15 11.44
C LEU A 171 -1.75 -32.90 10.78
N LYS A 172 -2.55 -32.01 10.17
CA LYS A 172 -2.07 -30.73 9.63
C LYS A 172 -1.45 -29.87 10.72
N ARG A 173 -2.07 -29.76 11.91
CA ARG A 173 -1.48 -29.04 13.07
C ARG A 173 -0.18 -29.67 13.57
N GLN A 174 -0.05 -30.99 13.52
CA GLN A 174 1.19 -31.68 13.88
C GLN A 174 2.32 -31.38 12.88
N CYS A 175 2.05 -31.51 11.57
CA CYS A 175 3.00 -31.19 10.51
C CYS A 175 3.36 -29.68 10.50
N GLU A 176 2.39 -28.78 10.64
CA GLU A 176 2.63 -27.34 10.81
C GLU A 176 3.57 -27.07 12.00
N ARG A 177 3.36 -27.73 13.15
CA ARG A 177 4.21 -27.57 14.35
C ARG A 177 5.61 -28.15 14.16
N GLU A 178 5.75 -29.31 13.53
CA GLU A 178 7.07 -29.91 13.26
C GLU A 178 7.90 -29.03 12.34
N LEU A 179 7.33 -28.58 11.21
CA LEU A 179 8.01 -27.70 10.26
C LEU A 179 8.43 -26.37 10.91
N LEU A 180 7.56 -25.78 11.74
CA LEU A 180 7.88 -24.55 12.47
C LEU A 180 8.93 -24.76 13.57
N LEU A 181 8.93 -25.89 14.29
CA LEU A 181 9.96 -26.18 15.30
C LEU A 181 11.33 -26.46 14.66
N ASN A 182 11.34 -27.16 13.52
CA ASN A 182 12.55 -27.59 12.84
C ASN A 182 13.07 -26.55 11.83
N ALA A 183 12.67 -25.27 11.94
CA ALA A 183 13.12 -24.18 11.09
C ALA A 183 14.19 -23.31 11.79
N ASP A 184 15.17 -22.84 11.04
CA ASP A 184 16.15 -21.86 11.56
C ASP A 184 15.53 -20.45 11.61
N VAL A 185 14.71 -20.13 10.60
CA VAL A 185 14.09 -18.82 10.42
C VAL A 185 12.61 -18.97 10.08
N ILE A 186 11.76 -18.23 10.79
CA ILE A 186 10.33 -18.08 10.44
C ILE A 186 10.12 -16.67 9.90
N CYS A 187 9.67 -16.57 8.65
CA CYS A 187 9.35 -15.31 7.97
C CYS A 187 7.83 -15.08 7.94
N CYS A 188 7.34 -13.97 8.49
CA CYS A 188 5.92 -13.61 8.48
C CYS A 188 5.74 -12.08 8.46
N THR A 189 4.53 -11.56 8.27
CA THR A 189 4.32 -10.10 8.48
C THR A 189 4.30 -9.76 9.97
N CYS A 190 4.49 -8.49 10.35
CA CYS A 190 4.41 -8.05 11.75
C CYS A 190 3.09 -8.49 12.43
N VAL A 191 1.96 -8.13 11.83
CA VAL A 191 0.63 -8.66 12.24
C VAL A 191 0.57 -10.19 12.14
N GLY A 192 1.24 -10.78 11.16
CA GLY A 192 1.35 -12.22 10.94
C GLY A 192 1.96 -13.00 12.10
N ALA A 193 2.88 -12.39 12.88
CA ALA A 193 3.51 -13.02 14.04
C ALA A 193 2.50 -13.44 15.12
N GLY A 194 1.40 -12.70 15.28
CA GLY A 194 0.28 -13.05 16.18
C GLY A 194 -0.64 -14.17 15.65
N ASP A 195 -0.15 -15.07 14.80
CA ASP A 195 -0.92 -16.23 14.34
C ASP A 195 -1.00 -17.31 15.44
N PRO A 196 -2.16 -17.94 15.69
CA PRO A 196 -2.29 -18.99 16.71
C PRO A 196 -1.30 -20.16 16.55
N ARG A 197 -0.75 -20.40 15.35
CA ARG A 197 0.32 -21.39 15.11
C ARG A 197 1.64 -21.04 15.79
N LEU A 198 1.90 -19.74 16.04
CA LEU A 198 3.10 -19.24 16.74
C LEU A 198 2.87 -18.95 18.23
N ALA A 199 1.63 -19.03 18.74
CA ALA A 199 1.28 -18.60 20.11
C ALA A 199 1.93 -19.40 21.27
N LYS A 200 2.70 -20.46 20.97
CA LYS A 200 3.51 -21.23 21.93
C LYS A 200 5.03 -21.21 21.62
N PHE A 201 5.47 -20.35 20.70
CA PHE A 201 6.88 -20.17 20.33
C PHE A 201 7.49 -18.97 21.09
N ILE A 202 8.79 -19.02 21.33
CA ILE A 202 9.55 -17.97 22.02
C ILE A 202 10.75 -17.56 21.16
N PHE A 203 10.72 -16.33 20.64
CA PHE A 203 11.68 -15.81 19.67
C PHE A 203 12.67 -14.86 20.35
N LYS A 204 13.77 -15.42 20.85
CA LYS A 204 14.82 -14.66 21.55
C LYS A 204 15.47 -13.59 20.67
N ALA A 205 15.54 -13.81 19.35
CA ALA A 205 15.97 -12.83 18.36
C ALA A 205 14.82 -12.53 17.37
N VAL A 206 14.52 -11.24 17.22
CA VAL A 206 13.50 -10.72 16.29
C VAL A 206 14.16 -9.68 15.38
N LEU A 207 14.00 -9.83 14.07
CA LEU A 207 14.38 -8.82 13.07
C LEU A 207 13.12 -8.29 12.41
N ILE A 208 12.98 -6.96 12.32
CA ILE A 208 11.87 -6.29 11.63
C ILE A 208 12.45 -5.37 10.55
N ASP A 209 12.25 -5.73 9.28
CA ASP A 209 12.61 -4.92 8.12
C ASP A 209 11.46 -4.00 7.69
N GLU A 210 11.79 -2.90 7.00
CA GLU A 210 10.87 -1.81 6.66
C GLU A 210 10.04 -1.31 7.88
N SER A 211 10.63 -1.38 9.08
CA SER A 211 9.97 -1.11 10.38
C SER A 211 9.48 0.33 10.55
N THR A 212 9.93 1.27 9.69
CA THR A 212 9.41 2.63 9.62
C THR A 212 8.05 2.71 8.91
N GLN A 213 7.67 1.76 8.07
CA GLN A 213 6.30 1.66 7.51
C GLN A 213 5.26 1.19 8.54
N ALA A 214 5.69 0.52 9.61
CA ALA A 214 4.81 -0.09 10.59
C ALA A 214 4.39 0.91 11.68
N THR A 215 3.18 0.74 12.20
CA THR A 215 2.80 1.43 13.45
C THR A 215 3.54 0.81 14.64
N GLU A 216 3.76 1.56 15.72
CA GLU A 216 4.38 1.00 16.91
C GLU A 216 3.64 -0.24 17.49
N PRO A 217 2.30 -0.23 17.65
CA PRO A 217 1.57 -1.43 18.10
C PRO A 217 1.68 -2.62 17.14
N GLU A 218 1.92 -2.40 15.85
CA GLU A 218 2.18 -3.44 14.86
C GLU A 218 3.59 -4.03 15.00
N CYS A 219 4.62 -3.18 15.18
CA CYS A 219 5.97 -3.63 15.51
C CYS A 219 6.03 -4.40 16.84
N MET A 220 5.16 -4.09 17.80
CA MET A 220 5.10 -4.81 19.07
C MET A 220 4.59 -6.25 18.93
N VAL A 221 3.80 -6.60 17.90
CA VAL A 221 3.24 -7.96 17.71
C VAL A 221 4.31 -9.07 17.68
N PRO A 222 5.39 -8.98 16.89
CA PRO A 222 6.50 -9.94 16.95
C PRO A 222 7.41 -9.76 18.18
N ILE A 223 7.57 -8.55 18.72
CA ILE A 223 8.50 -8.26 19.83
C ILE A 223 8.06 -8.94 21.13
N VAL A 224 6.75 -8.98 21.43
CA VAL A 224 6.22 -9.56 22.68
C VAL A 224 6.27 -11.10 22.75
N LEU A 225 6.86 -11.76 21.76
CA LEU A 225 7.04 -13.21 21.73
C LEU A 225 8.32 -13.67 22.45
N GLY A 226 8.71 -12.98 23.53
CA GLY A 226 9.86 -13.29 24.37
C GLY A 226 11.19 -12.76 23.85
N ALA A 227 11.19 -11.63 23.14
CA ALA A 227 12.41 -11.06 22.54
C ALA A 227 13.46 -10.70 23.60
N LYS A 228 14.72 -11.03 23.30
CA LYS A 228 15.92 -10.61 24.06
C LYS A 228 16.87 -9.76 23.23
N GLN A 229 16.82 -9.92 21.91
CA GLN A 229 17.51 -9.11 20.90
C GLN A 229 16.48 -8.68 19.85
N VAL A 230 16.40 -7.39 19.56
CA VAL A 230 15.53 -6.83 18.51
C VAL A 230 16.39 -6.02 17.55
N ILE A 231 16.27 -6.30 16.26
CA ILE A 231 16.91 -5.54 15.18
C ILE A 231 15.81 -4.86 14.37
N LEU A 232 15.75 -3.53 14.41
CA LEU A 232 14.84 -2.73 13.59
C LEU A 232 15.61 -2.16 12.40
N VAL A 233 15.24 -2.56 11.19
CA VAL A 233 15.75 -2.00 9.93
C VAL A 233 14.64 -1.14 9.31
N GLY A 234 14.99 0.02 8.77
CA GLY A 234 14.04 0.97 8.21
C GLY A 234 14.69 2.30 7.86
N ASP A 235 13.93 3.16 7.19
CA ASP A 235 14.35 4.50 6.79
C ASP A 235 13.22 5.50 7.04
N HIS A 236 13.50 6.47 7.91
CA HIS A 236 12.55 7.51 8.32
C HIS A 236 12.44 8.65 7.29
N CYS A 237 13.32 8.67 6.28
CA CYS A 237 13.21 9.53 5.09
C CYS A 237 12.47 8.84 3.93
N GLN A 238 12.11 7.55 4.08
CA GLN A 238 11.12 6.86 3.24
C GLN A 238 9.77 6.79 3.97
N LEU A 239 8.78 6.14 3.34
CA LEU A 239 7.38 6.15 3.75
C LEU A 239 7.13 5.57 5.15
N GLY A 240 6.25 6.24 5.90
CA GLY A 240 5.77 5.81 7.22
C GLY A 240 4.36 5.20 7.20
N PRO A 241 3.77 4.85 8.37
CA PRO A 241 2.50 4.14 8.44
C PRO A 241 1.30 4.93 7.90
N VAL A 242 0.40 4.22 7.23
CA VAL A 242 -0.83 4.78 6.62
C VAL A 242 -1.95 4.83 7.66
N ILE A 243 -2.18 6.00 8.26
CA ILE A 243 -3.21 6.21 9.29
C ILE A 243 -4.44 6.93 8.71
N MET A 244 -5.53 6.19 8.48
CA MET A 244 -6.80 6.74 7.95
C MET A 244 -7.49 7.71 8.93
N CYS A 245 -7.38 7.49 10.24
CA CYS A 245 -7.99 8.34 11.25
C CYS A 245 -7.09 9.54 11.58
N LYS A 246 -7.37 10.72 11.02
CA LYS A 246 -6.60 11.95 11.29
C LYS A 246 -6.44 12.25 12.79
N LYS A 247 -7.45 11.97 13.64
CA LYS A 247 -7.35 12.13 15.10
C LYS A 247 -6.27 11.21 15.71
N ALA A 248 -6.19 9.95 15.27
CA ALA A 248 -5.16 9.01 15.75
C ALA A 248 -3.77 9.35 15.19
N ALA A 249 -3.69 9.78 13.93
CA ALA A 249 -2.45 10.24 13.31
C ALA A 249 -1.83 11.42 14.08
N ASN A 250 -2.66 12.42 14.40
CA ASN A 250 -2.26 13.60 15.17
C ASN A 250 -1.96 13.28 16.65
N ALA A 251 -2.54 12.21 17.20
CA ALA A 251 -2.25 11.71 18.55
C ALA A 251 -0.97 10.85 18.63
N GLY A 252 -0.19 10.77 17.55
CA GLY A 252 1.11 10.09 17.53
C GLY A 252 1.13 8.70 16.88
N LEU A 253 0.00 8.10 16.52
CA LEU A 253 -0.03 6.77 15.88
C LEU A 253 0.63 6.75 14.48
N SER A 254 0.87 7.94 13.91
CA SER A 254 1.63 8.12 12.66
C SER A 254 3.15 7.97 12.82
N GLN A 255 3.65 7.87 14.05
CA GLN A 255 5.06 7.64 14.35
C GLN A 255 5.35 6.14 14.52
N SER A 256 6.40 5.67 13.86
CA SER A 256 6.90 4.31 14.01
C SER A 256 7.72 4.13 15.29
N LEU A 257 7.84 2.88 15.76
CA LEU A 257 8.70 2.53 16.90
C LEU A 257 10.17 2.96 16.65
N PHE A 258 10.64 2.78 15.41
CA PHE A 258 11.98 3.20 14.98
C PHE A 258 12.18 4.71 15.20
N GLU A 259 11.27 5.55 14.70
CA GLU A 259 11.33 7.01 14.90
C GLU A 259 11.23 7.42 16.37
N ARG A 260 10.49 6.67 17.20
CA ARG A 260 10.43 6.94 18.66
C ARG A 260 11.75 6.63 19.35
N LEU A 261 12.37 5.49 19.07
CA LEU A 261 13.66 5.14 19.65
C LEU A 261 14.77 6.13 19.22
N VAL A 262 14.75 6.60 17.97
CA VAL A 262 15.67 7.67 17.51
C VAL A 262 15.44 8.99 18.26
N LYS A 263 14.18 9.40 18.51
CA LYS A 263 13.89 10.59 19.35
C LYS A 263 14.31 10.42 20.82
N LEU A 264 14.35 9.18 21.33
CA LEU A 264 14.85 8.83 22.66
C LEU A 264 16.39 8.69 22.71
N GLY A 265 17.10 9.06 21.64
CA GLY A 265 18.57 9.08 21.61
C GLY A 265 19.24 7.80 21.13
N VAL A 266 18.49 6.75 20.79
CA VAL A 266 19.05 5.52 20.20
C VAL A 266 19.61 5.86 18.81
N LYS A 267 20.94 5.83 18.67
CA LYS A 267 21.63 6.21 17.43
C LYS A 267 21.51 5.07 16.41
N PRO A 268 20.85 5.27 15.26
CA PRO A 268 20.72 4.21 14.25
C PRO A 268 22.05 4.03 13.50
N ILE A 269 22.45 2.77 13.27
CA ILE A 269 23.59 2.46 12.41
C ILE A 269 23.19 2.78 10.96
N ARG A 270 23.87 3.77 10.35
CA ARG A 270 23.55 4.26 9.01
C ARG A 270 24.41 3.58 7.96
N LEU A 271 23.78 2.80 7.07
CA LEU A 271 24.43 2.31 5.86
C LEU A 271 24.53 3.49 4.86
N ILE A 272 25.77 3.87 4.50
CA ILE A 272 26.03 5.05 3.66
C ILE A 272 26.34 4.73 2.19
N VAL A 273 26.60 3.46 1.85
CA VAL A 273 27.01 3.06 0.50
C VAL A 273 25.82 2.44 -0.25
N GLN A 274 25.48 3.00 -1.41
CA GLN A 274 24.38 2.54 -2.27
C GLN A 274 24.90 1.73 -3.46
N TYR A 275 24.19 0.64 -3.78
CA TYR A 275 24.54 -0.34 -4.82
C TYR A 275 23.48 -0.44 -5.94
N ARG A 276 22.38 0.33 -5.86
CA ARG A 276 21.23 0.22 -6.76
C ARG A 276 21.44 1.01 -8.05
N MET A 277 21.61 2.32 -7.94
CA MET A 277 21.30 3.27 -9.00
C MET A 277 22.54 3.89 -9.65
N HIS A 278 22.45 4.26 -10.93
CA HIS A 278 23.46 5.06 -11.63
C HIS A 278 23.81 6.32 -10.82
N PRO A 279 25.09 6.72 -10.67
CA PRO A 279 25.49 7.86 -9.85
C PRO A 279 24.73 9.17 -10.11
N SER A 280 24.35 9.47 -11.35
CA SER A 280 23.55 10.68 -11.68
C SER A 280 22.15 10.69 -11.04
N LEU A 281 21.59 9.51 -10.73
CA LEU A 281 20.27 9.33 -10.10
C LEU A 281 20.34 9.57 -8.58
N SER A 282 21.45 9.25 -7.94
CA SER A 282 21.61 9.33 -6.48
C SER A 282 21.93 10.73 -5.97
N VAL A 283 22.45 11.64 -6.81
CA VAL A 283 22.82 13.02 -6.43
C VAL A 283 21.69 13.75 -5.72
N PHE A 284 20.53 13.92 -6.37
CA PHE A 284 19.44 14.71 -5.80
C PHE A 284 18.86 14.07 -4.52
N PRO A 285 18.55 12.76 -4.47
CA PRO A 285 18.10 12.11 -3.24
C PRO A 285 19.14 12.21 -2.11
N SER A 286 20.43 11.97 -2.39
CA SER A 286 21.52 12.08 -1.42
C SER A 286 21.56 13.46 -0.78
N ASN A 287 21.63 14.50 -1.62
CA ASN A 287 21.74 15.89 -1.15
C ASN A 287 20.47 16.39 -0.43
N THR A 288 19.29 15.89 -0.80
CA THR A 288 17.99 16.44 -0.33
C THR A 288 17.41 15.71 0.88
N PHE A 289 17.58 14.39 0.96
CA PHE A 289 16.98 13.57 2.03
C PHE A 289 18.01 12.98 2.98
N TYR A 290 19.29 12.99 2.60
CA TYR A 290 20.37 12.24 3.26
C TYR A 290 21.61 13.08 3.54
N ASP A 291 21.49 14.41 3.55
CA ASP A 291 22.57 15.38 3.88
C ASP A 291 23.84 15.24 2.99
N GLY A 292 23.70 14.71 1.78
CA GLY A 292 24.79 14.47 0.84
C GLY A 292 25.68 13.26 1.19
N THR A 293 25.35 12.48 2.23
CA THR A 293 26.26 11.46 2.76
C THR A 293 26.19 10.11 2.06
N LEU A 294 25.32 9.90 1.06
CA LEU A 294 25.29 8.63 0.33
C LEU A 294 26.42 8.55 -0.70
N GLN A 295 27.21 7.48 -0.59
CA GLN A 295 28.30 7.13 -1.49
C GLN A 295 27.84 6.08 -2.51
N ASN A 296 28.42 6.07 -3.70
CA ASN A 296 28.10 5.09 -4.74
C ASN A 296 29.15 3.96 -4.74
N ALA A 297 28.74 2.72 -4.51
CA ALA A 297 29.60 1.55 -4.76
C ALA A 297 29.69 1.19 -6.26
N VAL A 298 28.67 1.59 -7.03
CA VAL A 298 28.55 1.27 -8.46
C VAL A 298 28.90 2.48 -9.31
N SER A 299 29.76 2.25 -10.31
CA SER A 299 30.17 3.25 -11.28
C SER A 299 29.06 3.60 -12.27
N ALA A 300 29.28 4.67 -13.05
CA ALA A 300 28.44 4.97 -14.21
C ALA A 300 28.41 3.81 -15.21
N HIS A 301 29.58 3.25 -15.53
CA HIS A 301 29.75 2.15 -16.49
C HIS A 301 28.90 0.91 -16.12
N GLU A 302 28.95 0.46 -14.86
CA GLU A 302 28.13 -0.64 -14.32
C GLU A 302 26.62 -0.37 -14.32
N ARG A 303 26.20 0.87 -14.61
CA ARG A 303 24.81 1.28 -14.76
C ARG A 303 24.51 1.91 -16.12
N THR A 304 25.30 1.51 -17.13
CA THR A 304 24.92 1.58 -18.55
C THR A 304 24.46 0.21 -19.06
N MET A 305 23.77 0.16 -20.20
CA MET A 305 23.32 -1.07 -20.86
C MET A 305 23.87 -1.10 -22.29
N PRO A 306 24.87 -1.97 -22.60
CA PRO A 306 25.46 -2.05 -23.92
C PRO A 306 24.43 -2.33 -25.02
N GLY A 307 24.49 -1.58 -26.13
CA GLY A 307 23.56 -1.70 -27.26
C GLY A 307 22.16 -1.09 -27.06
N MET A 308 21.87 -0.47 -25.91
CA MET A 308 20.57 0.18 -25.67
C MET A 308 20.49 1.54 -26.37
N GLU A 309 19.86 1.61 -27.54
CA GLU A 309 19.61 2.85 -28.29
C GLU A 309 18.48 3.73 -27.73
N PHE A 310 18.44 4.02 -26.43
CA PHE A 310 17.45 4.95 -25.88
C PHE A 310 17.92 6.42 -26.01
N PRO A 311 17.07 7.37 -26.48
CA PRO A 311 17.44 8.77 -26.66
C PRO A 311 17.50 9.54 -25.33
N TRP A 312 18.54 9.30 -24.54
CA TRP A 312 18.87 10.11 -23.37
C TRP A 312 19.38 11.50 -23.77
N VAL A 313 18.97 12.53 -23.04
CA VAL A 313 19.36 13.94 -23.28
C VAL A 313 20.88 14.14 -23.17
N LYS A 314 21.50 13.43 -22.22
CA LYS A 314 22.95 13.32 -22.04
C LYS A 314 23.28 11.83 -21.79
N PRO A 315 24.21 11.21 -22.53
CA PRO A 315 24.52 9.79 -22.35
C PRO A 315 24.90 9.42 -20.91
N ASP A 316 25.72 10.25 -20.26
CA ASP A 316 26.20 10.07 -18.88
C ASP A 316 25.17 10.46 -17.81
N SER A 317 23.91 10.68 -18.18
CA SER A 317 22.81 10.99 -17.27
C SER A 317 21.50 10.40 -17.81
N PRO A 318 21.24 9.11 -17.54
CA PRO A 318 20.02 8.40 -17.95
C PRO A 318 18.78 8.84 -17.15
N MET A 319 18.50 10.14 -17.15
CA MET A 319 17.32 10.74 -16.55
C MET A 319 16.94 12.05 -17.25
N PHE A 320 15.64 12.35 -17.32
CA PHE A 320 15.15 13.67 -17.71
C PHE A 320 13.73 13.91 -17.19
N PHE A 321 13.35 15.19 -17.15
CA PHE A 321 12.00 15.63 -16.83
C PHE A 321 11.35 16.13 -18.11
N TRP A 322 10.25 15.50 -18.53
CA TRP A 322 9.45 15.89 -19.69
C TRP A 322 8.27 16.76 -19.23
N CYS A 323 8.36 18.05 -19.54
CA CYS A 323 7.30 19.03 -19.33
C CYS A 323 6.07 18.68 -20.19
N SER A 324 5.04 18.13 -19.55
CA SER A 324 3.70 17.99 -20.13
C SER A 324 2.89 19.25 -19.85
N GLN A 325 2.08 19.70 -20.81
CA GLN A 325 1.15 20.82 -20.65
C GLN A 325 -0.33 20.39 -20.70
N GLY A 326 -0.60 19.07 -20.70
CA GLY A 326 -1.97 18.55 -20.63
C GLY A 326 -2.64 18.82 -19.29
N GLN A 327 -3.95 19.01 -19.32
CA GLN A 327 -4.78 19.29 -18.14
C GLN A 327 -5.05 18.02 -17.31
N GLU A 328 -5.40 18.21 -16.04
CA GLU A 328 -5.87 17.13 -15.16
C GLU A 328 -7.39 16.97 -15.29
N GLU A 329 -7.85 15.73 -15.35
CA GLU A 329 -9.27 15.33 -15.38
C GLU A 329 -9.61 14.53 -14.12
N ILE A 330 -10.85 14.62 -13.65
CA ILE A 330 -11.36 13.75 -12.58
C ILE A 330 -11.72 12.40 -13.20
N SER A 331 -11.29 11.29 -12.58
CA SER A 331 -11.59 9.94 -13.06
C SER A 331 -13.06 9.55 -12.84
N SER A 332 -13.52 8.50 -13.54
CA SER A 332 -14.88 7.94 -13.42
C SER A 332 -15.32 7.60 -11.98
N SER A 333 -14.37 7.34 -11.08
CA SER A 333 -14.59 7.14 -9.64
C SER A 333 -14.91 8.42 -8.83
N GLY A 334 -14.89 9.61 -9.46
CA GLY A 334 -15.17 10.91 -8.83
C GLY A 334 -14.18 11.37 -7.76
N THR A 335 -13.14 10.58 -7.48
CA THR A 335 -12.29 10.68 -6.27
C THR A 335 -10.79 10.57 -6.56
N SER A 336 -10.41 10.47 -7.83
CA SER A 336 -9.01 10.43 -8.29
C SER A 336 -8.86 11.27 -9.55
N TYR A 337 -7.62 11.42 -10.01
CA TYR A 337 -7.26 12.24 -11.17
C TYR A 337 -6.55 11.41 -12.24
N LEU A 338 -6.66 11.84 -13.49
CA LEU A 338 -5.88 11.34 -14.63
C LEU A 338 -5.40 12.51 -15.51
N ASN A 339 -4.39 12.27 -16.34
CA ASN A 339 -3.87 13.24 -17.30
C ASN A 339 -3.52 12.52 -18.60
N ARG A 340 -4.34 12.71 -19.63
CA ARG A 340 -4.23 11.97 -20.90
C ARG A 340 -2.93 12.26 -21.63
N SER A 341 -2.47 13.50 -21.61
CA SER A 341 -1.22 13.89 -22.30
C SER A 341 0.01 13.26 -21.63
N GLU A 342 0.00 13.12 -20.30
CA GLU A 342 1.03 12.34 -19.61
C GLU A 342 0.96 10.86 -19.98
N ALA A 343 -0.23 10.23 -19.97
CA ALA A 343 -0.38 8.81 -20.29
C ALA A 343 0.09 8.46 -21.73
N VAL A 344 -0.21 9.34 -22.69
CA VAL A 344 0.31 9.28 -24.07
C VAL A 344 1.84 9.34 -24.11
N ASN A 345 2.46 10.16 -23.25
CA ASN A 345 3.92 10.27 -23.19
C ASN A 345 4.58 9.12 -22.40
N VAL A 346 3.89 8.54 -21.42
CA VAL A 346 4.30 7.29 -20.75
C VAL A 346 4.37 6.14 -21.76
N GLU A 347 3.35 5.95 -22.60
CA GLU A 347 3.37 4.94 -23.69
C GLU A 347 4.57 5.14 -24.61
N LYS A 348 4.85 6.38 -25.06
CA LYS A 348 6.00 6.67 -25.94
C LYS A 348 7.34 6.26 -25.32
N VAL A 349 7.55 6.53 -24.02
CA VAL A 349 8.77 6.16 -23.29
C VAL A 349 8.89 4.63 -23.20
N VAL A 350 7.83 3.97 -22.75
CA VAL A 350 7.74 2.51 -22.62
C VAL A 350 8.01 1.82 -23.97
N THR A 351 7.35 2.29 -25.03
CA THR A 351 7.52 1.80 -26.40
C THR A 351 8.93 2.03 -26.93
N ARG A 352 9.57 3.17 -26.63
CA ARG A 352 10.96 3.39 -27.03
C ARG A 352 11.94 2.53 -26.23
N LEU A 353 11.71 2.29 -24.94
CA LEU A 353 12.50 1.36 -24.14
C LEU A 353 12.39 -0.07 -24.69
N MET A 354 11.19 -0.58 -24.98
CA MET A 354 11.02 -1.91 -25.60
C MET A 354 11.73 -2.01 -26.97
N LYS A 355 11.59 -0.98 -27.82
CA LYS A 355 12.31 -0.88 -29.11
C LYS A 355 13.83 -0.70 -28.96
N SER A 356 14.33 -0.51 -27.74
CA SER A 356 15.77 -0.47 -27.39
C SER A 356 16.23 -1.75 -26.68
N GLY A 357 15.45 -2.84 -26.75
CA GLY A 357 15.79 -4.15 -26.18
C GLY A 357 15.36 -4.39 -24.73
N ILE A 358 14.69 -3.42 -24.08
CA ILE A 358 14.29 -3.55 -22.66
C ILE A 358 13.05 -4.42 -22.52
N LYS A 359 13.10 -5.45 -21.66
CA LYS A 359 11.97 -6.36 -21.42
C LYS A 359 10.92 -5.72 -20.51
N PRO A 360 9.62 -6.00 -20.69
CA PRO A 360 8.54 -5.42 -19.88
C PRO A 360 8.76 -5.42 -18.37
N HIS A 361 9.13 -6.57 -17.79
CA HIS A 361 9.33 -6.73 -16.35
C HIS A 361 10.47 -5.86 -15.77
N GLN A 362 11.41 -5.40 -16.60
CA GLN A 362 12.51 -4.50 -16.21
C GLN A 362 12.05 -3.06 -16.01
N MET A 363 10.83 -2.71 -16.45
CA MET A 363 10.24 -1.39 -16.31
C MET A 363 9.22 -1.33 -15.16
N GLY A 364 9.03 -0.14 -14.61
CA GLY A 364 7.91 0.17 -13.72
C GLY A 364 7.38 1.58 -13.96
N ILE A 365 6.06 1.73 -13.89
CA ILE A 365 5.36 2.99 -14.04
C ILE A 365 4.76 3.36 -12.69
N ILE A 366 5.25 4.46 -12.12
CA ILE A 366 4.80 5.01 -10.84
C ILE A 366 3.84 6.17 -11.11
N THR A 367 2.68 6.16 -10.47
CA THR A 367 1.75 7.30 -10.50
C THR A 367 1.06 7.49 -9.13
N PRO A 368 0.89 8.73 -8.65
CA PRO A 368 0.24 9.02 -7.38
C PRO A 368 -1.28 8.82 -7.38
N TYR A 369 -1.92 8.66 -8.54
CA TYR A 369 -3.38 8.59 -8.67
C TYR A 369 -3.85 7.29 -9.32
N GLU A 370 -4.80 6.62 -8.67
CA GLU A 370 -5.41 5.38 -9.16
C GLU A 370 -6.15 5.57 -10.50
N GLY A 371 -6.78 6.75 -10.69
CA GLY A 371 -7.38 7.11 -11.98
C GLY A 371 -6.37 7.09 -13.13
N GLN A 372 -5.18 7.64 -12.91
CA GLN A 372 -4.07 7.56 -13.88
C GLN A 372 -3.49 6.15 -13.98
N ARG A 373 -3.41 5.37 -12.89
CA ARG A 373 -2.92 3.97 -12.94
C ARG A 373 -3.79 3.14 -13.89
N ALA A 374 -5.11 3.16 -13.69
CA ALA A 374 -6.06 2.49 -14.55
C ALA A 374 -6.02 3.04 -15.99
N TYR A 375 -6.01 4.36 -16.16
CA TYR A 375 -5.99 4.98 -17.49
C TYR A 375 -4.72 4.67 -18.28
N VAL A 376 -3.53 4.63 -17.65
CA VAL A 376 -2.27 4.26 -18.32
C VAL A 376 -2.28 2.79 -18.75
N VAL A 377 -2.76 1.88 -17.89
CA VAL A 377 -2.94 0.45 -18.22
C VAL A 377 -3.86 0.31 -19.44
N GLN A 378 -5.04 0.92 -19.40
CA GLN A 378 -6.01 0.89 -20.49
C GLN A 378 -5.46 1.52 -21.79
N TYR A 379 -4.83 2.69 -21.68
CA TYR A 379 -4.30 3.42 -22.83
C TYR A 379 -3.23 2.61 -23.57
N MET A 380 -2.24 2.05 -22.86
CA MET A 380 -1.19 1.23 -23.46
C MET A 380 -1.74 -0.02 -24.17
N GLN A 381 -2.80 -0.64 -23.64
CA GLN A 381 -3.39 -1.83 -24.25
C GLN A 381 -4.15 -1.57 -25.55
N PHE A 382 -4.90 -0.46 -25.62
CA PHE A 382 -5.73 -0.14 -26.79
C PHE A 382 -5.05 0.76 -27.83
N ASN A 383 -3.96 1.47 -27.46
CA ASN A 383 -3.30 2.46 -28.32
C ASN A 383 -1.79 2.23 -28.49
N GLY A 384 -1.20 1.30 -27.73
CA GLY A 384 0.24 1.02 -27.80
C GLY A 384 0.65 0.36 -29.12
N THR A 385 1.82 0.74 -29.65
CA THR A 385 2.31 0.22 -30.94
C THR A 385 2.92 -1.19 -30.90
N MET A 386 3.11 -1.77 -29.71
CA MET A 386 3.64 -3.12 -29.49
C MET A 386 2.52 -4.12 -29.15
N SER A 387 2.83 -5.40 -28.95
CA SER A 387 1.81 -6.38 -28.56
C SER A 387 1.21 -6.04 -27.18
N GLN A 388 -0.12 -6.10 -27.05
CA GLN A 388 -0.85 -5.88 -25.79
C GLN A 388 -0.26 -6.69 -24.62
N ARG A 389 0.17 -7.94 -24.89
CA ARG A 389 0.80 -8.84 -23.90
C ARG A 389 2.07 -8.26 -23.28
N LEU A 390 2.86 -7.52 -24.06
CA LEU A 390 4.10 -6.89 -23.57
C LEU A 390 3.80 -5.71 -22.65
N TYR A 391 2.80 -4.88 -22.96
CA TYR A 391 2.36 -3.82 -22.03
C TYR A 391 1.71 -4.41 -20.76
N MET A 392 1.03 -5.54 -20.89
CA MET A 392 0.40 -6.26 -19.78
C MET A 392 1.43 -6.78 -18.75
N GLU A 393 2.65 -7.13 -19.16
CA GLU A 393 3.75 -7.48 -18.25
C GLU A 393 4.38 -6.28 -17.51
N ILE A 394 4.04 -5.03 -17.87
CA ILE A 394 4.62 -3.82 -17.28
C ILE A 394 3.88 -3.46 -15.99
N GLU A 395 4.65 -3.24 -14.94
CA GLU A 395 4.09 -2.95 -13.63
C GLU A 395 3.67 -1.47 -13.50
N VAL A 396 2.37 -1.23 -13.29
CA VAL A 396 1.78 0.11 -13.10
C VAL A 396 1.13 0.21 -11.73
N ALA A 397 1.69 1.02 -10.82
CA ALA A 397 1.22 1.09 -9.43
C ALA A 397 1.55 2.44 -8.74
N SER A 398 1.09 2.59 -7.49
CA SER A 398 1.37 3.75 -6.66
C SER A 398 2.77 3.72 -6.03
N VAL A 399 3.26 4.88 -5.58
CA VAL A 399 4.53 5.01 -4.85
C VAL A 399 4.59 4.05 -3.66
N ASP A 400 3.53 4.04 -2.86
CA ASP A 400 3.39 3.23 -1.64
C ASP A 400 3.43 1.72 -1.96
N ALA A 401 2.90 1.29 -3.10
CA ALA A 401 3.04 -0.08 -3.56
C ALA A 401 4.47 -0.41 -4.04
N PHE A 402 5.21 0.55 -4.58
CA PHE A 402 6.57 0.37 -5.09
C PHE A 402 7.67 0.37 -4.01
N GLN A 403 7.35 0.59 -2.73
CA GLN A 403 8.31 0.46 -1.63
C GLN A 403 8.85 -0.98 -1.48
N GLY A 404 10.04 -1.15 -0.91
CA GLY A 404 10.84 -2.41 -0.94
C GLY A 404 11.35 -2.84 -2.33
N ARG A 405 10.65 -2.47 -3.41
CA ARG A 405 10.90 -2.93 -4.77
C ARG A 405 11.84 -2.02 -5.56
N GLU A 406 12.31 -2.52 -6.70
CA GLU A 406 13.18 -1.84 -7.65
C GLU A 406 12.93 -2.33 -9.08
N LYS A 407 13.33 -1.52 -10.07
CA LYS A 407 13.28 -1.82 -11.52
C LYS A 407 14.54 -1.30 -12.18
N ASP A 408 14.80 -1.74 -13.41
CA ASP A 408 15.91 -1.19 -14.20
C ASP A 408 15.56 0.24 -14.66
N PHE A 409 14.34 0.44 -15.15
CA PHE A 409 13.84 1.75 -15.57
C PHE A 409 12.53 2.12 -14.88
N ILE A 410 12.38 3.39 -14.49
CA ILE A 410 11.17 3.93 -13.88
C ILE A 410 10.64 5.11 -14.70
N ILE A 411 9.32 5.11 -14.93
CA ILE A 411 8.58 6.24 -15.48
C ILE A 411 7.67 6.78 -14.39
N LEU A 412 7.79 8.06 -14.04
CA LEU A 412 6.97 8.73 -13.03
C LEU A 412 6.01 9.72 -13.69
N SER A 413 4.71 9.44 -13.65
CA SER A 413 3.65 10.39 -14.06
C SER A 413 3.21 11.20 -12.84
N CYS A 414 3.18 12.53 -12.97
CA CYS A 414 2.83 13.45 -11.88
C CYS A 414 1.34 13.83 -11.86
N VAL A 415 0.67 13.76 -13.02
CA VAL A 415 -0.75 14.04 -13.27
C VAL A 415 -1.18 15.50 -13.09
N ARG A 416 -0.78 16.15 -11.98
CA ARG A 416 -1.34 17.44 -11.56
C ARG A 416 -0.90 18.59 -12.46
N ALA A 417 -1.89 19.31 -12.97
CA ALA A 417 -1.80 20.35 -13.99
C ALA A 417 -2.85 21.45 -13.76
N ASN A 418 -3.01 21.90 -12.51
CA ASN A 418 -3.99 22.91 -12.08
C ASN A 418 -3.35 24.23 -11.57
N GLU A 419 -4.17 25.27 -11.45
CA GLU A 419 -3.70 26.57 -10.98
C GLU A 419 -3.75 26.76 -9.45
N HIS A 420 -4.76 26.19 -8.77
CA HIS A 420 -5.09 26.54 -7.37
C HIS A 420 -5.37 25.35 -6.43
N GLN A 421 -5.48 24.11 -6.90
CA GLN A 421 -5.86 22.91 -6.12
C GLN A 421 -4.63 22.10 -5.63
N GLY A 422 -3.49 22.76 -5.48
CA GLY A 422 -2.21 22.18 -5.03
C GLY A 422 -1.75 20.98 -5.86
N ILE A 423 -0.82 20.20 -5.29
CA ILE A 423 -0.32 18.95 -5.88
C ILE A 423 -0.73 17.70 -5.08
N GLY A 424 -1.49 17.89 -3.99
CA GLY A 424 -2.11 16.81 -3.21
C GLY A 424 -1.12 15.78 -2.69
N PHE A 425 -1.24 14.55 -3.19
CA PHE A 425 -0.42 13.39 -2.79
C PHE A 425 1.09 13.61 -3.01
N LEU A 426 1.46 14.45 -3.99
CA LEU A 426 2.85 14.77 -4.32
C LEU A 426 3.55 15.70 -3.31
N ASN A 427 2.85 16.17 -2.27
CA ASN A 427 3.45 16.98 -1.20
C ASN A 427 4.36 16.17 -0.25
N ASP A 428 4.16 14.86 -0.08
CA ASP A 428 4.97 14.07 0.87
C ASP A 428 6.40 13.85 0.34
N ALA A 429 7.37 14.48 0.99
CA ALA A 429 8.79 14.39 0.67
C ALA A 429 9.31 12.94 0.65
N ARG A 430 8.78 12.08 1.52
CA ARG A 430 9.19 10.68 1.65
C ARG A 430 8.67 9.85 0.47
N ARG A 431 7.50 10.19 -0.06
CA ARG A 431 6.98 9.59 -1.31
C ARG A 431 7.84 9.98 -2.51
N LEU A 432 8.27 11.24 -2.61
CA LEU A 432 9.19 11.65 -3.67
C LEU A 432 10.53 10.92 -3.56
N ASN A 433 11.08 10.80 -2.34
CA ASN A 433 12.30 10.03 -2.09
C ASN A 433 12.14 8.56 -2.53
N VAL A 434 11.07 7.87 -2.12
CA VAL A 434 10.77 6.50 -2.58
C VAL A 434 10.73 6.44 -4.11
N ALA A 435 9.93 7.30 -4.76
CA ALA A 435 9.74 7.28 -6.22
C ALA A 435 11.05 7.46 -7.01
N LEU A 436 11.90 8.42 -6.62
CA LEU A 436 13.18 8.69 -7.29
C LEU A 436 14.20 7.56 -7.11
N THR A 437 14.11 6.79 -6.01
CA THR A 437 15.09 5.77 -5.63
C THR A 437 14.71 4.33 -6.05
N ARG A 438 13.69 4.14 -6.90
CA ARG A 438 13.25 2.81 -7.39
C ARG A 438 14.03 2.28 -8.59
N ALA A 439 14.69 3.14 -9.38
CA ALA A 439 15.40 2.75 -10.59
C ALA A 439 16.85 2.31 -10.34
N LYS A 440 17.38 1.46 -11.22
CA LYS A 440 18.81 1.11 -11.28
C LYS A 440 19.53 1.84 -12.41
N TYR A 441 18.97 1.81 -13.62
CA TYR A 441 19.62 2.32 -14.83
C TYR A 441 19.07 3.67 -15.29
N GLY A 442 17.75 3.96 -15.17
CA GLY A 442 17.24 5.28 -15.58
C GLY A 442 15.85 5.68 -15.11
N VAL A 443 15.59 6.99 -15.09
CA VAL A 443 14.35 7.61 -14.59
C VAL A 443 13.82 8.67 -15.55
N VAL A 444 12.60 8.49 -16.07
CA VAL A 444 11.88 9.54 -16.81
C VAL A 444 10.74 10.08 -15.94
N ILE A 445 10.78 11.37 -15.63
CA ILE A 445 9.67 12.06 -14.94
C ILE A 445 8.85 12.79 -16.00
N ILE A 446 7.52 12.67 -15.94
CA ILE A 446 6.59 13.33 -16.84
C ILE A 446 5.60 14.12 -15.98
N GLY A 447 5.49 15.43 -16.20
CA GLY A 447 4.66 16.28 -15.35
C GLY A 447 4.55 17.73 -15.82
N ASN A 448 3.59 18.47 -15.25
CA ASN A 448 3.47 19.91 -15.50
C ASN A 448 4.36 20.71 -14.54
N ALA A 449 5.58 21.02 -15.01
CA ALA A 449 6.59 21.72 -14.21
C ALA A 449 6.08 23.03 -13.58
N LYS A 450 5.29 23.84 -14.31
CA LYS A 450 4.73 25.12 -13.81
C LYS A 450 3.85 24.97 -12.56
N VAL A 451 3.24 23.80 -12.39
CA VAL A 451 2.37 23.49 -11.26
C VAL A 451 3.18 22.91 -10.11
N LEU A 452 4.10 22.00 -10.42
CA LEU A 452 4.99 21.36 -9.44
C LEU A 452 5.96 22.37 -8.79
N THR A 453 6.48 23.35 -9.52
CA THR A 453 7.40 24.39 -9.00
C THR A 453 6.76 25.30 -7.94
N LYS A 454 5.45 25.21 -7.70
CA LYS A 454 4.77 25.89 -6.58
C LYS A 454 5.11 25.25 -5.23
N HIS A 455 5.54 23.98 -5.21
CA HIS A 455 5.97 23.29 -3.98
C HIS A 455 7.51 23.35 -3.84
N PRO A 456 8.09 23.78 -2.69
CA PRO A 456 9.53 24.07 -2.58
C PRO A 456 10.45 22.88 -2.91
N LEU A 457 10.07 21.66 -2.55
CA LEU A 457 10.83 20.44 -2.85
C LEU A 457 10.81 20.11 -4.35
N TRP A 458 9.67 20.31 -5.02
CA TRP A 458 9.53 20.08 -6.46
C TRP A 458 10.20 21.18 -7.29
N ASN A 459 10.16 22.43 -6.83
CA ASN A 459 11.00 23.49 -7.39
C ASN A 459 12.48 23.11 -7.31
N SER A 460 12.93 22.60 -6.16
CA SER A 460 14.32 22.16 -5.97
C SER A 460 14.72 21.01 -6.92
N LEU A 461 13.85 20.02 -7.12
CA LEU A 461 14.06 18.92 -8.08
C LEU A 461 14.09 19.41 -9.52
N ILE A 462 13.11 20.24 -9.93
CA ILE A 462 13.01 20.75 -11.29
C ILE A 462 14.17 21.71 -11.61
N ARG A 463 14.67 22.45 -10.61
CA ARG A 463 15.86 23.30 -10.73
C ARG A 463 17.15 22.47 -10.86
N ASP A 464 17.31 21.38 -10.10
CA ASP A 464 18.42 20.42 -10.28
C ASP A 464 18.42 19.82 -11.70
N TYR A 465 17.25 19.48 -12.24
CA TYR A 465 17.13 19.02 -13.62
C TYR A 465 17.42 20.14 -14.63
N GLN A 466 17.01 21.39 -14.38
CA GLN A 466 17.33 22.53 -15.26
C GLN A 466 18.82 22.90 -15.24
N GLU A 467 19.44 22.92 -14.06
CA GLU A 467 20.88 23.18 -13.83
C GLU A 467 21.76 22.12 -14.52
N ARG A 468 21.23 20.90 -14.74
CA ARG A 468 21.91 19.82 -15.47
C ARG A 468 21.52 19.71 -16.96
N ASP A 469 20.72 20.63 -17.50
CA ASP A 469 20.11 20.58 -18.84
C ASP A 469 19.21 19.36 -19.13
N LEU A 470 18.61 18.77 -18.10
CA LEU A 470 17.73 17.59 -18.16
C LEU A 470 16.24 17.94 -18.07
N LEU A 471 15.88 19.23 -18.10
CA LEU A 471 14.51 19.74 -18.15
C LEU A 471 14.09 19.97 -19.61
N MET A 472 13.17 19.15 -20.12
CA MET A 472 12.87 19.04 -21.55
C MET A 472 11.40 19.28 -21.87
N GLU A 473 11.14 19.77 -23.08
CA GLU A 473 9.81 19.82 -23.69
C GLU A 473 9.83 19.33 -25.14
N GLY A 474 8.68 18.94 -25.68
CA GLY A 474 8.54 18.41 -27.03
C GLY A 474 7.31 17.53 -27.17
N ALA A 475 6.86 17.30 -28.41
CA ALA A 475 5.68 16.48 -28.71
C ALA A 475 5.97 14.96 -28.71
N ASN A 476 7.23 14.58 -28.91
CA ASN A 476 7.73 13.21 -28.94
C ASN A 476 9.19 13.15 -28.46
N LEU A 477 9.71 11.93 -28.29
CA LEU A 477 11.07 11.69 -27.77
C LEU A 477 12.19 12.04 -28.76
N THR A 478 11.89 12.16 -30.05
CA THR A 478 12.87 12.47 -31.11
C THR A 478 13.01 13.97 -31.39
N ALA A 479 12.09 14.79 -30.89
CA ALA A 479 12.11 16.25 -30.97
C ALA A 479 11.98 16.90 -29.57
N LEU A 480 12.68 16.33 -28.58
CA LEU A 480 12.88 16.98 -27.28
C LEU A 480 13.87 18.14 -27.43
N ARG A 481 13.52 19.29 -26.85
CA ARG A 481 14.38 20.47 -26.69
C ARG A 481 14.45 20.86 -25.21
N LYS A 482 15.49 21.60 -24.82
CA LYS A 482 15.59 22.19 -23.48
C LYS A 482 14.40 23.11 -23.23
N ASN A 483 13.79 23.01 -22.05
CA ASN A 483 12.74 23.92 -21.61
C ASN A 483 13.35 25.09 -20.81
N GLU A 484 13.17 26.31 -21.32
CA GLU A 484 13.79 27.53 -20.78
C GLU A 484 12.89 28.28 -19.79
N MET A 485 11.98 27.58 -19.09
CA MET A 485 11.09 28.24 -18.14
C MET A 485 11.88 28.94 -17.02
N HIS A 486 11.57 30.22 -16.78
CA HIS A 486 12.12 30.94 -15.63
C HIS A 486 11.53 30.37 -14.33
N LEU A 487 12.34 29.59 -13.60
CA LEU A 487 11.96 29.04 -12.32
C LEU A 487 11.88 30.14 -11.25
N PRO A 488 10.86 30.15 -10.38
CA PRO A 488 10.80 31.10 -9.28
C PRO A 488 11.98 30.86 -8.33
N LYS A 489 12.67 31.93 -7.93
CA LYS A 489 13.79 31.87 -6.99
C LYS A 489 13.41 30.99 -5.79
N PRO A 490 14.28 30.06 -5.34
CA PRO A 490 13.94 29.18 -4.25
C PRO A 490 13.61 30.02 -3.02
N SER A 491 12.38 29.86 -2.50
CA SER A 491 12.16 30.16 -1.10
C SER A 491 13.12 29.29 -0.31
N LYS A 492 13.70 29.84 0.77
CA LYS A 492 14.47 28.99 1.67
C LYS A 492 13.51 27.93 2.21
N LEU A 493 13.69 26.68 1.79
CA LEU A 493 13.31 25.54 2.61
C LEU A 493 13.83 25.87 4.01
N ALA A 494 12.93 25.97 4.98
CA ALA A 494 13.34 26.27 6.35
C ALA A 494 14.42 25.26 6.71
N PRO A 495 15.63 25.69 7.12
CA PRO A 495 16.67 24.74 7.46
C PRO A 495 16.08 23.82 8.51
N ARG A 496 16.12 22.50 8.25
CA ARG A 496 15.68 21.52 9.25
C ARG A 496 16.36 21.92 10.56
N ARG A 497 15.57 22.08 11.62
CA ARG A 497 16.08 21.93 12.99
C ARG A 497 16.44 20.46 13.18
N ASN A 498 17.48 20.00 12.47
CA ASN A 498 18.27 18.88 12.92
C ASN A 498 18.71 19.27 14.34
N MET A 499 18.42 18.42 15.32
CA MET A 499 19.15 18.48 16.58
C MET A 499 20.60 18.17 16.23
N GLY A 500 21.39 19.23 16.08
CA GLY A 500 22.75 19.14 15.57
C GLY A 500 23.57 18.23 16.47
N LEU A 501 23.99 17.10 15.93
CA LEU A 501 24.98 16.24 16.58
C LEU A 501 26.29 17.02 16.61
N VAL A 502 26.58 17.69 17.73
CA VAL A 502 27.78 18.52 17.86
C VAL A 502 29.00 17.60 17.93
N VAL A 503 29.66 17.42 16.78
CA VAL A 503 30.96 16.73 16.69
C VAL A 503 32.04 17.69 17.20
N SER A 504 32.15 17.79 18.53
CA SER A 504 33.19 18.59 19.20
C SER A 504 34.51 17.82 19.30
N GLY A 505 35.26 17.79 18.20
CA GLY A 505 36.65 17.32 18.20
C GLY A 505 37.63 18.43 18.58
N GLY A 506 37.98 18.55 19.87
CA GLY A 506 38.97 19.52 20.36
C GLY A 506 39.06 19.55 21.89
N PRO A 507 40.25 19.77 22.49
CA PRO A 507 40.44 19.67 23.94
C PRO A 507 39.79 20.83 24.71
N ALA A 508 39.27 20.53 25.90
CA ALA A 508 38.56 21.49 26.73
C ALA A 508 39.50 22.45 27.48
N HIS A 509 39.16 23.75 27.48
CA HIS A 509 39.63 24.71 28.48
C HIS A 509 38.43 25.26 29.27
N PHE A 510 38.25 24.73 30.47
CA PHE A 510 37.28 25.23 31.45
C PHE A 510 37.67 26.63 31.96
N ARG A 511 36.69 27.54 32.05
CA ARG A 511 36.65 28.60 33.08
C ARG A 511 35.21 28.75 33.58
N PRO A 512 34.96 28.72 34.91
CA PRO A 512 33.61 28.83 35.47
C PRO A 512 33.16 30.30 35.60
N ARG A 513 31.84 30.54 35.62
CA ARG A 513 31.26 31.75 36.21
C ARG A 513 29.78 31.56 36.63
N ASP A 514 29.59 31.48 37.95
CA ASP A 514 28.54 32.03 38.82
C ASP A 514 27.05 32.04 38.35
N PRO A 515 26.11 31.46 39.14
CA PRO A 515 24.68 31.51 38.86
C PRO A 515 23.95 32.72 39.51
N PRO A 516 22.87 33.26 38.90
CA PRO A 516 21.92 34.16 39.55
C PRO A 516 20.87 33.38 40.41
N PRO A 517 20.20 34.04 41.38
CA PRO A 517 19.59 33.36 42.53
C PRO A 517 18.09 32.99 42.41
N HIS A 518 17.62 32.21 43.39
CA HIS A 518 16.20 31.85 43.59
C HIS A 518 15.35 33.02 44.11
N THR A 519 14.08 33.09 43.67
CA THR A 519 13.00 33.74 44.44
C THR A 519 11.64 33.10 44.17
N VAL A 520 11.09 32.46 45.22
CA VAL A 520 9.67 32.44 45.68
C VAL A 520 8.52 32.21 44.67
N TYR A 521 7.65 31.26 45.01
CA TYR A 521 6.33 31.05 44.39
C TYR A 521 5.33 32.16 44.73
N ASP A 522 4.46 32.52 43.78
CA ASP A 522 3.16 33.14 44.06
C ASP A 522 2.06 32.57 43.13
N HIS A 523 0.83 32.52 43.62
CA HIS A 523 -0.34 31.96 42.93
C HIS A 523 -1.34 33.06 42.58
N SER A 524 -1.32 33.55 41.32
CA SER A 524 -2.45 34.31 40.77
C SER A 524 -2.70 33.99 39.29
N MET A 525 -3.96 33.70 38.96
CA MET A 525 -4.39 33.53 37.57
C MET A 525 -4.66 34.90 36.93
N ARG A 526 -4.20 35.09 35.68
CA ARG A 526 -4.81 36.02 34.72
C ARG A 526 -4.35 35.72 33.30
N ASP A 527 -5.30 35.77 32.36
CA ASP A 527 -5.08 35.46 30.96
C ASP A 527 -4.02 36.33 30.28
N ARG A 528 -3.12 35.68 29.55
CA ARG A 528 -2.42 36.26 28.39
C ARG A 528 -2.32 35.21 27.29
N HIS A 529 -3.01 35.44 26.19
CA HIS A 529 -2.80 34.67 24.96
C HIS A 529 -1.39 34.92 24.44
N PHE A 530 -0.56 33.88 24.36
CA PHE A 530 0.63 33.88 23.52
C PHE A 530 0.30 33.14 22.20
N PRO A 531 0.64 33.70 21.02
CA PRO A 531 0.41 33.03 19.75
C PRO A 531 1.38 31.84 19.62
N MET A 532 0.84 30.62 19.74
CA MET A 532 1.61 29.40 19.55
C MET A 532 1.93 29.24 18.06
N MET A 533 3.17 29.56 17.67
CA MET A 533 3.66 29.33 16.30
C MET A 533 3.58 27.83 15.99
N GLN A 534 2.85 27.50 14.94
CA GLN A 534 2.45 26.14 14.59
C GLN A 534 3.38 25.59 13.50
N ASP A 535 3.93 24.39 13.68
CA ASP A 535 4.75 23.72 12.65
C ASP A 535 3.86 23.26 11.48
N ASP A 536 3.71 24.12 10.48
CA ASP A 536 2.79 23.95 9.33
C ASP A 536 3.05 22.72 8.44
N TYR A 537 4.17 22.00 8.67
CA TYR A 537 4.55 20.79 7.91
C TYR A 537 3.65 19.57 8.17
N TYR A 538 2.72 19.62 9.14
CA TYR A 538 1.79 18.52 9.44
C TYR A 538 0.38 18.65 8.80
N ARG A 539 0.16 19.59 7.87
CA ARG A 539 -1.12 19.70 7.12
C ARG A 539 -1.36 18.52 6.16
N SER A 540 -1.93 17.44 6.68
CA SER A 540 -2.26 16.25 5.89
C SER A 540 -3.65 16.36 5.20
N HIS A 541 -3.62 16.36 3.86
CA HIS A 541 -4.75 16.20 2.91
C HIS A 541 -5.86 17.27 2.94
N ASP A 542 -6.12 17.85 1.76
CA ASP A 542 -7.35 18.60 1.43
C ASP A 542 -8.63 17.76 1.63
N HIS A 543 -9.78 18.47 1.69
CA HIS A 543 -11.09 17.94 2.08
C HIS A 543 -11.69 16.82 1.21
N LEU A 544 -11.08 16.46 0.08
CA LEU A 544 -11.55 15.42 -0.85
C LEU A 544 -10.69 14.14 -0.85
N GLY A 545 -9.65 14.08 -0.02
CA GLY A 545 -8.86 12.87 0.18
C GLY A 545 -9.60 11.80 1.00
N TYR A 546 -10.32 10.91 0.31
CA TYR A 546 -11.04 9.73 0.84
C TYR A 546 -12.30 10.05 1.68
N ILE A 547 -13.46 10.07 1.01
CA ILE A 547 -14.78 9.93 1.66
C ILE A 547 -15.19 8.45 1.58
N GLY A 548 -15.41 7.81 2.73
CA GLY A 548 -15.97 6.46 2.78
C GLY A 548 -17.44 6.47 2.33
N GLY A 549 -17.81 5.53 1.46
CA GLY A 549 -19.12 5.52 0.81
C GLY A 549 -20.29 5.22 1.75
N SER A 550 -20.91 6.24 2.35
CA SER A 550 -22.37 6.32 2.59
C SER A 550 -22.80 7.60 3.32
N ARG A 551 -23.45 8.54 2.59
CA ARG A 551 -24.86 8.96 2.81
C ARG A 551 -25.27 10.19 1.97
N HIS A 552 -26.51 10.13 1.47
CA HIS A 552 -27.36 11.27 1.03
C HIS A 552 -26.90 12.06 -0.21
N ALA A 553 -27.23 11.51 -1.38
CA ALA A 553 -27.52 12.29 -2.60
C ALA A 553 -28.69 11.61 -3.34
N ALA A 554 -29.92 11.97 -2.96
CA ALA A 554 -31.13 11.62 -3.72
C ALA A 554 -31.51 12.81 -4.63
N ALA A 555 -32.29 12.54 -5.68
CA ALA A 555 -32.79 13.49 -6.68
C ALA A 555 -31.75 14.15 -7.61
N ALA A 556 -31.40 13.45 -8.71
CA ALA A 556 -31.08 14.05 -10.02
C ALA A 556 -30.96 12.96 -11.12
N ALA A 557 -32.05 12.24 -11.44
CA ALA A 557 -32.06 11.28 -12.55
C ALA A 557 -32.72 11.89 -13.78
N HIS A 558 -31.95 12.11 -14.87
CA HIS A 558 -32.36 12.03 -16.28
C HIS A 558 -31.25 12.54 -17.23
N SER A 559 -30.59 11.63 -17.94
CA SER A 559 -29.99 11.85 -19.27
C SER A 559 -29.77 10.48 -19.92
N MET A 560 -29.93 10.39 -21.24
CA MET A 560 -29.96 9.11 -21.96
C MET A 560 -28.57 8.68 -22.43
N PHE A 561 -28.35 7.36 -22.51
CA PHE A 561 -27.11 6.76 -22.99
C PHE A 561 -27.23 6.39 -24.47
N VAL A 562 -26.23 6.70 -25.29
CA VAL A 562 -26.18 6.37 -26.73
C VAL A 562 -24.87 5.64 -27.05
N PRO A 563 -24.89 4.40 -27.58
CA PRO A 563 -23.66 3.66 -27.89
C PRO A 563 -22.92 4.20 -29.13
N PRO A 564 -21.58 4.37 -29.08
CA PRO A 564 -20.80 4.84 -30.23
C PRO A 564 -20.38 3.69 -31.16
N ALA A 565 -21.23 3.35 -32.14
CA ALA A 565 -20.87 2.38 -33.19
C ALA A 565 -21.57 2.67 -34.53
N MET A 566 -21.03 3.62 -35.31
CA MET A 566 -21.11 3.70 -36.80
C MET A 566 -20.50 5.03 -37.27
N PHE A 567 -19.31 5.01 -37.88
CA PHE A 567 -18.85 6.06 -38.82
C PHE A 567 -17.61 5.60 -39.61
N ASN A 568 -17.78 5.32 -40.90
CA ASN A 568 -16.73 5.41 -41.93
C ASN A 568 -17.39 5.44 -43.33
N MET A 569 -16.64 5.86 -44.36
CA MET A 569 -17.04 5.94 -45.78
C MET A 569 -18.05 7.08 -46.13
N PRO A 570 -18.03 7.62 -47.38
CA PRO A 570 -17.72 9.06 -47.51
C PRO A 570 -18.70 9.94 -48.33
N LEU A 571 -18.40 11.25 -48.37
CA LEU A 571 -19.20 12.34 -48.96
C LEU A 571 -18.97 12.58 -50.46
N PRO A 572 -20.05 12.81 -51.24
CA PRO A 572 -20.09 13.64 -52.45
C PRO A 572 -20.49 15.11 -52.16
N PRO A 573 -20.43 16.04 -53.15
CA PRO A 573 -20.27 17.48 -52.89
C PRO A 573 -21.55 18.35 -52.78
N GLN A 574 -21.33 19.61 -52.41
CA GLN A 574 -22.32 20.68 -52.13
C GLN A 574 -22.99 21.30 -53.38
N GLN A 575 -24.17 21.90 -53.18
CA GLN A 575 -24.71 23.02 -53.98
C GLN A 575 -25.36 24.09 -53.05
N HIS A 576 -25.81 25.21 -53.59
CA HIS A 576 -25.72 26.55 -52.96
C HIS A 576 -27.03 27.36 -52.89
N TYR A 577 -27.21 28.13 -51.80
CA TYR A 577 -28.06 29.35 -51.64
C TYR A 577 -29.61 29.17 -51.81
N ASP A 578 -30.50 30.09 -51.38
CA ASP A 578 -30.33 31.50 -50.97
C ASP A 578 -31.37 32.07 -49.93
N ASN A 579 -31.10 33.29 -49.44
CA ASN A 579 -31.96 34.43 -48.93
C ASN A 579 -33.51 34.27 -48.73
N GLN A 580 -34.30 35.00 -47.88
CA GLN A 580 -34.20 36.09 -46.87
C GLN A 580 -35.62 36.27 -46.18
N PRO A 581 -36.04 37.40 -45.53
CA PRO A 581 -35.60 38.08 -44.29
C PRO A 581 -36.74 38.26 -43.20
N PRO A 582 -36.48 38.79 -41.98
CA PRO A 582 -37.47 39.06 -40.91
C PRO A 582 -37.97 40.53 -40.85
N PRO A 583 -39.10 40.87 -40.16
CA PRO A 583 -39.06 41.43 -38.77
C PRO A 583 -40.41 41.25 -37.98
N PRO A 584 -40.79 42.05 -36.95
CA PRO A 584 -40.11 42.58 -35.76
C PRO A 584 -40.77 42.10 -34.42
N ALA A 585 -40.40 42.66 -33.26
CA ALA A 585 -40.98 42.34 -31.94
C ALA A 585 -41.60 43.55 -31.21
N GLN A 586 -42.74 43.33 -30.52
CA GLN A 586 -43.42 44.19 -29.50
C GLN A 586 -44.62 43.39 -28.93
N SER A 587 -45.25 43.67 -27.78
CA SER A 587 -44.78 44.13 -26.45
C SER A 587 -45.99 44.19 -25.49
N LYS A 588 -45.91 43.61 -24.27
CA LYS A 588 -46.98 43.64 -23.23
C LYS A 588 -48.29 42.93 -23.68
N SER A 589 -49.31 42.66 -22.84
CA SER A 589 -49.54 42.96 -21.43
C SER A 589 -50.27 41.83 -20.67
N ALA A 590 -50.03 41.82 -19.36
CA ALA A 590 -50.70 41.15 -18.25
C ALA A 590 -52.19 40.72 -18.35
N ALA A 591 -52.47 39.67 -17.55
CA ALA A 591 -53.68 39.40 -16.76
C ALA A 591 -55.01 39.01 -17.45
N GLY A 592 -55.60 37.91 -16.95
CA GLY A 592 -56.91 38.06 -16.30
C GLY A 592 -57.98 36.98 -16.51
N GLY A 593 -57.93 35.91 -15.72
CA GLY A 593 -59.11 35.41 -14.99
C GLY A 593 -60.20 34.60 -15.71
N GLY A 594 -60.53 33.45 -15.11
CA GLY A 594 -61.74 32.67 -15.42
C GLY A 594 -61.64 31.76 -16.66
N GLY A 595 -62.29 30.59 -16.70
CA GLY A 595 -62.98 29.90 -15.60
C GLY A 595 -64.20 29.11 -16.07
N GLY A 596 -64.23 27.81 -15.77
CA GLY A 596 -65.46 27.01 -15.77
C GLY A 596 -65.85 26.32 -17.09
N GLY A 597 -65.77 24.99 -17.06
CA GLY A 597 -66.87 24.13 -17.48
C GLY A 597 -66.92 23.61 -18.92
N GLY A 598 -67.35 22.35 -19.05
CA GLY A 598 -68.41 22.08 -20.03
C GLY A 598 -68.18 21.12 -21.20
N GLY A 599 -67.20 20.21 -21.12
CA GLY A 599 -67.12 18.84 -21.71
C GLY A 599 -67.89 18.37 -22.99
N ILE A 600 -67.76 17.06 -23.27
CA ILE A 600 -68.53 16.21 -24.22
C ILE A 600 -68.55 16.66 -25.72
N SER A 601 -68.47 15.81 -26.75
CA SER A 601 -68.57 14.34 -26.87
C SER A 601 -67.94 13.84 -28.18
N HIS A 602 -67.65 12.53 -28.29
CA HIS A 602 -67.64 11.73 -29.55
C HIS A 602 -66.69 12.15 -30.71
N ALA A 603 -66.35 11.30 -31.69
CA ALA A 603 -66.41 9.83 -31.79
C ALA A 603 -65.28 9.27 -32.68
N LEU A 604 -64.71 8.15 -32.25
CA LEU A 604 -64.47 6.90 -32.99
C LEU A 604 -64.65 6.87 -34.52
N ILE A 605 -63.64 6.35 -35.22
CA ILE A 605 -63.69 5.20 -36.17
C ILE A 605 -62.22 4.73 -36.33
N ASN A 606 -61.83 3.48 -36.03
CA ASN A 606 -62.03 2.20 -36.76
C ASN A 606 -61.32 2.14 -38.14
N SER A 607 -60.77 1.01 -38.59
CA SER A 607 -60.63 -0.34 -37.99
C SER A 607 -59.58 -1.19 -38.74
N GLN A 608 -59.21 -2.34 -38.15
CA GLN A 608 -58.94 -3.68 -38.75
C GLN A 608 -57.74 -4.40 -38.08
N ALA A 609 -57.70 -5.73 -37.92
CA ALA A 609 -58.77 -6.73 -37.74
C ALA A 609 -58.18 -8.11 -37.32
N SER A 610 -58.74 -8.76 -36.27
CA SER A 610 -58.80 -10.24 -36.05
C SER A 610 -57.49 -11.08 -35.97
N GLN A 611 -57.42 -12.26 -35.32
CA GLN A 611 -58.45 -13.11 -34.70
C GLN A 611 -57.90 -13.94 -33.49
N ASP A 612 -58.83 -14.39 -32.64
CA ASP A 612 -58.67 -15.27 -31.44
C ASP A 612 -58.68 -16.79 -31.83
N PRO A 613 -58.70 -17.83 -30.94
CA PRO A 613 -59.06 -17.89 -29.49
C PRO A 613 -58.02 -18.65 -28.60
N SER A 614 -58.21 -19.05 -27.33
CA SER A 614 -59.34 -19.14 -26.36
C SER A 614 -58.78 -18.95 -24.92
N GLY A 615 -59.49 -18.51 -23.86
CA GLY A 615 -60.75 -19.03 -23.27
C GLY A 615 -60.46 -20.20 -22.30
N SER A 616 -60.84 -20.22 -21.01
CA SER A 616 -61.78 -19.38 -20.25
C SER A 616 -61.60 -19.42 -18.70
N GLN A 617 -61.76 -18.26 -18.03
CA GLN A 617 -62.59 -17.94 -16.82
C GLN A 617 -62.60 -18.82 -15.53
N PRO A 618 -63.13 -18.29 -14.39
CA PRO A 618 -63.33 -16.89 -13.93
C PRO A 618 -62.51 -16.65 -12.62
N LEU A 619 -62.81 -15.86 -11.56
CA LEU A 619 -63.75 -14.82 -11.06
C LEU A 619 -62.93 -14.03 -9.97
N THR A 620 -63.22 -12.87 -9.34
CA THR A 620 -64.37 -11.95 -9.17
C THR A 620 -63.83 -10.50 -8.92
N GLN A 621 -64.64 -9.61 -8.31
CA GLN A 621 -64.30 -8.28 -7.75
C GLN A 621 -65.12 -8.08 -6.42
N PRO A 622 -65.11 -6.96 -5.65
CA PRO A 622 -64.48 -5.64 -5.86
C PRO A 622 -63.75 -5.01 -4.63
N LEU A 623 -63.43 -3.71 -4.74
CA LEU A 623 -62.65 -2.87 -3.82
C LEU A 623 -63.43 -2.40 -2.57
N THR A 624 -62.71 -1.98 -1.52
CA THR A 624 -62.88 -0.65 -0.88
C THR A 624 -61.70 -0.30 0.05
N GLN A 625 -61.41 1.01 0.23
CA GLN A 625 -60.48 1.53 1.26
C GLN A 625 -61.27 1.89 2.53
N PRO A 626 -60.62 2.01 3.71
CA PRO A 626 -60.14 3.33 4.13
C PRO A 626 -58.77 3.32 4.87
N THR A 627 -58.32 4.51 5.27
CA THR A 627 -57.00 4.79 5.87
C THR A 627 -56.96 4.75 7.41
N LEU A 628 -55.75 4.52 7.93
CA LEU A 628 -55.24 4.92 9.26
C LEU A 628 -55.90 4.36 10.54
N SER A 629 -55.17 3.48 11.22
CA SER A 629 -55.01 3.52 12.69
C SER A 629 -53.60 3.08 13.09
N MET A 630 -53.12 3.48 14.27
CA MET A 630 -51.79 3.10 14.76
C MET A 630 -51.81 1.77 15.51
N THR A 631 -50.83 0.91 15.24
CA THR A 631 -50.38 -0.14 16.16
C THR A 631 -48.85 -0.11 16.26
N GLN A 632 -48.32 -0.50 17.42
CA GLN A 632 -46.89 -0.40 17.72
C GLN A 632 -46.10 -1.53 17.05
N PRO A 633 -44.89 -1.27 16.52
CA PRO A 633 -43.97 -2.35 16.17
C PRO A 633 -43.45 -3.01 17.45
N THR A 634 -43.71 -4.31 17.61
CA THR A 634 -43.05 -5.14 18.63
C THR A 634 -41.54 -5.16 18.37
N GLN A 635 -40.74 -4.95 19.42
CA GLN A 635 -39.28 -5.01 19.29
C GLN A 635 -38.81 -6.46 19.08
N PRO A 636 -37.86 -6.71 18.16
CA PRO A 636 -37.22 -8.02 18.05
C PRO A 636 -36.33 -8.32 19.26
N LEU A 637 -36.16 -9.61 19.55
CA LEU A 637 -35.44 -10.12 20.72
C LEU A 637 -33.94 -9.74 20.74
N SER A 638 -33.38 -9.75 21.95
CA SER A 638 -32.01 -9.32 22.24
C SER A 638 -30.96 -10.37 21.83
N GLN A 639 -29.73 -9.89 21.58
CA GLN A 639 -28.58 -10.75 21.28
C GLN A 639 -28.14 -11.53 22.52
N SER A 640 -28.50 -12.81 22.62
CA SER A 640 -28.06 -13.69 23.72
C SER A 640 -27.83 -15.15 23.32
N GLU A 641 -27.70 -15.47 22.02
CA GLU A 641 -27.69 -16.86 21.52
C GLU A 641 -26.59 -17.12 20.47
N LEU A 642 -25.36 -16.68 20.76
CA LEU A 642 -24.15 -16.97 19.93
C LEU A 642 -22.83 -17.00 20.73
N SER A 643 -22.92 -17.10 22.07
CA SER A 643 -21.77 -16.90 22.99
C SER A 643 -21.33 -18.17 23.73
N GLN A 644 -22.02 -19.31 23.55
CA GLN A 644 -21.77 -20.52 24.36
C GLN A 644 -20.69 -21.46 23.81
N GLU A 645 -20.37 -21.45 22.51
CA GLU A 645 -19.35 -22.33 21.92
C GLU A 645 -17.88 -21.89 22.15
N MET A 646 -17.63 -20.92 23.05
CA MET A 646 -16.26 -20.43 23.37
C MET A 646 -15.92 -20.42 24.87
N MET A 647 -16.62 -21.20 25.71
CA MET A 647 -16.37 -21.21 27.18
C MET A 647 -15.96 -22.54 27.81
N ASP A 648 -15.93 -23.67 27.09
CA ASP A 648 -15.60 -24.98 27.70
C ASP A 648 -14.09 -25.31 27.81
N ASP A 649 -13.21 -24.62 27.08
CA ASP A 649 -11.78 -24.97 26.96
C ASP A 649 -10.87 -24.39 28.09
N PHE A 650 -11.44 -24.08 29.27
CA PHE A 650 -10.70 -23.53 30.42
C PHE A 650 -11.18 -24.09 31.78
N LYS A 651 -10.72 -25.30 32.14
CA LYS A 651 -10.67 -25.74 33.56
C LYS A 651 -9.63 -26.84 33.84
N SER A 652 -8.75 -26.53 34.79
CA SER A 652 -8.02 -27.45 35.69
C SER A 652 -7.35 -28.72 35.12
N GLN A 653 -6.01 -28.68 35.05
CA GLN A 653 -5.19 -29.71 35.70
C GLN A 653 -3.82 -29.14 36.11
N ASP A 654 -3.72 -28.71 37.37
CA ASP A 654 -2.47 -28.48 38.09
C ASP A 654 -2.45 -29.48 39.28
N GLY A 655 -1.33 -30.18 39.51
CA GLY A 655 -1.31 -31.29 40.46
C GLY A 655 0.00 -32.07 40.51
N ALA A 656 1.08 -31.38 40.90
CA ALA A 656 2.43 -31.82 41.26
C ALA A 656 2.74 -33.34 41.41
N LEU A 657 3.94 -33.74 40.96
CA LEU A 657 4.98 -34.30 41.83
C LEU A 657 6.39 -34.16 41.20
N SER A 658 7.44 -34.60 41.90
CA SER A 658 8.82 -34.08 41.75
C SER A 658 9.91 -35.17 41.64
N GLN A 659 11.16 -34.71 41.53
CA GLN A 659 12.46 -35.36 41.84
C GLN A 659 13.23 -36.17 40.77
N ASP A 660 14.38 -35.58 40.41
CA ASP A 660 15.75 -36.11 40.51
C ASP A 660 16.43 -36.96 39.39
N LEU A 661 17.40 -36.27 38.75
CA LEU A 661 18.79 -36.72 38.46
C LEU A 661 19.05 -37.76 37.35
N PRO A 662 20.31 -37.92 36.86
CA PRO A 662 21.54 -37.12 37.09
C PRO A 662 22.19 -36.54 35.81
N TYR A 663 23.29 -35.81 35.99
CA TYR A 663 24.26 -35.46 34.94
C TYR A 663 24.87 -36.71 34.26
N SER A 664 25.19 -36.60 32.96
CA SER A 664 26.27 -37.39 32.33
C SER A 664 27.31 -36.43 31.73
N ILE A 665 28.59 -36.82 31.80
CA ILE A 665 29.73 -36.05 31.29
C ILE A 665 30.36 -36.85 30.15
N ASP A 666 30.08 -36.47 28.90
CA ASP A 666 30.74 -37.06 27.74
C ASP A 666 31.94 -36.23 27.28
N LYS A 667 33.13 -36.86 27.34
CA LYS A 667 34.40 -36.32 26.85
C LYS A 667 34.85 -37.11 25.62
N ARG A 668 34.76 -36.53 24.43
CA ARG A 668 35.63 -36.86 23.26
C ARG A 668 35.46 -35.81 22.13
N PRO A 669 36.42 -35.75 21.17
CA PRO A 669 37.51 -34.79 21.28
C PRO A 669 37.37 -33.62 20.29
N MET A 670 38.20 -32.59 20.47
CA MET A 670 38.41 -31.59 19.41
C MET A 670 39.00 -32.25 18.17
N LEU A 671 38.45 -31.92 17.00
CA LEU A 671 39.15 -31.96 15.72
C LEU A 671 39.33 -30.52 15.26
N ASP A 672 40.58 -30.13 15.12
CA ASP A 672 41.01 -28.79 14.73
C ASP A 672 41.07 -28.69 13.20
N TYR A 673 40.32 -27.75 12.62
CA TYR A 673 40.47 -27.27 11.24
C TYR A 673 40.09 -25.80 11.18
N GLY A 674 41.07 -24.94 10.88
CA GLY A 674 40.93 -23.49 10.90
C GLY A 674 40.59 -22.84 9.55
N HIS A 675 40.60 -21.50 9.58
CA HIS A 675 40.46 -20.54 8.48
C HIS A 675 39.11 -20.45 7.73
N PRO A 676 38.37 -19.33 7.89
CA PRO A 676 37.35 -18.93 6.94
C PRO A 676 37.99 -18.28 5.71
N LEU A 677 37.56 -18.69 4.52
CA LEU A 677 37.82 -17.96 3.27
C LEU A 677 36.65 -17.01 3.00
N TYR A 678 36.94 -15.72 2.83
CA TYR A 678 35.98 -14.72 2.40
C TYR A 678 35.95 -14.64 0.87
N TYR A 679 34.76 -14.68 0.29
CA TYR A 679 34.41 -14.16 -1.04
C TYR A 679 32.94 -13.72 -1.05
#